data_AF-A0A7L1E0J9-F1
#
_entry.id   AF-A0A7L1E0J9-F1
#
_cell.length_a   1.000
_cell.length_b   1.000
_cell.length_c   1.000
_cell.angle_alpha   90.00
_cell.angle_beta   90.00
_cell.angle_gamma   90.00
#
_symmetry.space_group_name_H-M   'P 1'
#
loop_
_entity.id
_entity.type
_entity.pdbx_description
1 polymer ?
#
loop_
_entity_poly.entity_id
_entity_poly.type
_entity_poly.pdbx_seq_one_letter_code
_entity_poly.pdbx_strand_id
1 'polypeptide(L)'
;ESSVLLCLKKRFHNNLIYTYIGQILISVNPFKDLSIYSEDVATEYQQGTLSKNAPHIFAIAERAYTLSQSSGQEQCVLISGHSGSGKTEAAKAIVQYLTMLYQGCDSHRIRQPCNVLPILESFGNARTILNDNSSRFGKLLNVHLRHGIVVGTSISQYLLEKSRVVFQAQGERNYHVFYELLAGLPVQQKEELYLQEAESYFYLNQGRACEVLGKEDSQDFLVLVQALEGISLSEDQLSSTWAVLAAVLQLGNICFTSYEKESFEHAAIASATEIQIVASLLRVSAELLQRAVTHRVTVTSYDQIFTPLSVEGAIDARDSIAKALYYLLFEWLLLRINEWLAPWESDCAVGIVDIHGFEDLGVNSLEQLCINFANEHLQWFFSQTVIAQEEEEYRQEQLTWIPISKKYSQSCLDFLTAKPHGILCILDDQTSLPQATDHTFLQKCHYHHGNSPWYTKPKLPVPEFTVQHYAGPVTYQVHKFLSKNRDQLRPEVLDIFSQSRLKVVSHIFQRAKAACGQRRELGGKGLRPQTCTLVSKFQQSLQELTARLRGSHSFFIRCITPNPRKLSSIFDVEYVSCQLRHSGILEAIHIQKEGFPVRLPFQSFLARYGLLAGGSPSSLQQREGCAAVLAHVLGSPSDLYQMGLTKVFLKEEARQQLERLWQQRQSWAVVTLQRKFRRLLQRRRLRLLQEKVTLIQAHFRGYQARKRYKRLKKTLVQFKTMILVSRPLIQWRRRCQVAAVLSEQGCRREHWGWVSWGWWLICLSLQDVGLLEIPAELSALLHRVEGEESSPFPPFPITETEPPEVKVKDGLSLPPTINSYPFSSFIKSHFQKPDFPAPGQPLQHPLTHLDAEHQESALEINKLILRFIGDKSLRGWQEVLLGNFIAGRGLSDAALRDEIFSQVVSQSWRNPDTEHSQRGWVLMATLLSCFGPSPALEKPLLKFVSDHGLEGFSAVCQRKMLTAAQSTDTEPAPSRAYPPTQLEWTANQRRGKMVLDVHTFNEEKFSAEVESWMTGEQYAACILSARGCDKKTRGWSVSMFTGSTWQDLLGCDFVLDLIGEME
;
A
#
# COMPACT_ATOMS: atom_id res chain seq x y z
N GLU A 1 15.85 -3.83 13.83
CA GLU A 1 14.87 -4.54 12.99
C GLU A 1 13.56 -3.76 12.86
N SER A 2 12.83 -3.48 13.96
CA SER A 2 11.52 -2.80 13.93
C SER A 2 11.49 -1.48 13.15
N SER A 3 12.52 -0.64 13.28
CA SER A 3 12.62 0.63 12.53
C SER A 3 12.69 0.43 11.01
N VAL A 4 13.34 -0.64 10.56
CA VAL A 4 13.47 -0.98 9.13
C VAL A 4 12.11 -1.45 8.60
N LEU A 5 11.44 -2.34 9.34
CA LEU A 5 10.09 -2.82 9.01
C LEU A 5 9.10 -1.67 8.93
N LEU A 6 9.09 -0.76 9.92
CA LEU A 6 8.19 0.39 9.92
C LEU A 6 8.46 1.34 8.73
N CYS A 7 9.73 1.55 8.38
CA CYS A 7 10.12 2.35 7.22
C CYS A 7 9.61 1.71 5.91
N LEU A 8 9.89 0.42 5.70
CA LEU A 8 9.44 -0.31 4.52
C LEU A 8 7.91 -0.35 4.45
N LYS A 9 7.22 -0.60 5.56
CA LYS A 9 5.76 -0.58 5.64
C LYS A 9 5.20 0.79 5.23
N LYS A 10 5.66 1.89 5.84
CA LYS A 10 5.19 3.24 5.52
C LYS A 10 5.44 3.61 4.04
N ARG A 11 6.62 3.28 3.52
CA ARG A 11 6.96 3.53 2.11
C ARG A 11 6.10 2.71 1.16
N PHE A 12 5.88 1.44 1.46
CA PHE A 12 5.03 0.55 0.67
C PHE A 12 3.58 1.04 0.58
N HIS A 13 3.00 1.51 1.70
CA HIS A 13 1.64 2.09 1.69
C HIS A 13 1.55 3.37 0.85
N ASN A 14 2.64 4.12 0.74
CA ASN A 14 2.74 5.30 -0.15
C ASN A 14 3.12 4.94 -1.59
N ASN A 15 3.02 3.67 -2.01
CA ASN A 15 3.44 3.16 -3.32
C ASN A 15 4.93 3.38 -3.66
N LEU A 16 5.79 3.58 -2.66
CA LEU A 16 7.24 3.70 -2.82
C LEU A 16 7.90 2.34 -2.55
N ILE A 17 8.06 1.54 -3.60
CA ILE A 17 8.55 0.15 -3.51
C ILE A 17 10.06 0.01 -3.32
N TYR A 18 10.82 1.05 -3.68
CA TYR A 18 12.28 1.04 -3.67
C TYR A 18 12.86 1.78 -2.47
N THR A 19 13.86 1.20 -1.80
CA THR A 19 14.51 1.81 -0.63
C THR A 19 16.00 1.45 -0.59
N TYR A 20 16.88 2.43 -0.37
CA TYR A 20 18.32 2.17 -0.21
C TYR A 20 18.70 1.77 1.21
N ILE A 21 19.67 0.87 1.31
CA ILE A 21 20.43 0.55 2.52
C ILE A 21 21.92 0.55 2.16
N GLY A 22 22.60 1.65 2.43
CA GLY A 22 23.97 1.86 1.93
C GLY A 22 24.01 1.75 0.41
N GLN A 23 24.75 0.77 -0.10
CA GLN A 23 24.86 0.50 -1.55
C GLN A 23 23.86 -0.55 -2.07
N ILE A 24 22.99 -1.08 -1.20
CA ILE A 24 22.00 -2.12 -1.53
C ILE A 24 20.65 -1.47 -1.82
N LEU A 25 19.95 -1.95 -2.86
CA LEU A 25 18.57 -1.55 -3.15
C LEU A 25 17.60 -2.63 -2.68
N ILE A 26 16.63 -2.27 -1.84
CA ILE A 26 15.47 -3.10 -1.52
C ILE A 26 14.37 -2.80 -2.52
N SER A 27 13.76 -3.86 -3.07
CA SER A 27 12.58 -3.82 -3.92
C SER A 27 11.46 -4.62 -3.28
N VAL A 28 10.35 -4.00 -2.90
CA VAL A 28 9.17 -4.71 -2.36
C VAL A 28 8.15 -4.90 -3.49
N ASN A 29 7.74 -6.13 -3.78
CA ASN A 29 6.81 -6.42 -4.86
C ASN A 29 5.43 -5.76 -4.62
N PRO A 30 4.94 -4.85 -5.49
CA PRO A 30 3.64 -4.19 -5.30
C PRO A 30 2.41 -5.07 -5.62
N PHE A 31 2.58 -6.16 -6.37
CA PHE A 31 1.47 -6.95 -6.96
C PHE A 31 0.43 -6.12 -7.74
N LYS A 32 0.84 -4.96 -8.26
CA LYS A 32 0.06 -4.08 -9.14
C LYS A 32 1.00 -3.29 -10.03
N ASP A 33 0.50 -2.87 -11.19
CA ASP A 33 1.27 -2.04 -12.09
C ASP A 33 1.42 -0.62 -11.54
N LEU A 34 2.66 -0.13 -11.54
CA LEU A 34 3.02 1.22 -11.15
C LEU A 34 3.63 1.91 -12.37
N SER A 35 3.23 3.14 -12.65
CA SER A 35 3.75 3.96 -13.76
C SER A 35 5.14 4.55 -13.45
N ILE A 36 6.07 3.72 -12.95
CA ILE A 36 7.44 4.11 -12.54
C ILE A 36 8.51 3.68 -13.55
N TYR A 37 8.15 2.86 -14.53
CA TYR A 37 9.05 2.34 -15.57
C TYR A 37 8.85 3.04 -16.93
N SER A 38 8.28 4.24 -16.95
CA SER A 38 8.11 5.02 -18.18
C SER A 38 9.43 5.58 -18.69
N GLU A 39 9.49 5.84 -20.00
CA GLU A 39 10.67 6.44 -20.66
C GLU A 39 11.04 7.80 -20.06
N ASP A 40 10.03 8.63 -19.73
CA ASP A 40 10.22 9.93 -19.06
C ASP A 40 11.04 9.79 -17.77
N VAL A 41 10.70 8.80 -16.93
CA VAL A 41 11.39 8.56 -15.66
C VAL A 41 12.82 8.09 -15.94
N ALA A 42 13.02 7.21 -16.92
CA ALA A 42 14.35 6.76 -17.29
C ALA A 42 15.26 7.92 -17.76
N THR A 43 14.73 8.92 -18.49
CA THR A 43 15.52 10.11 -18.88
C THR A 43 15.89 11.01 -17.69
N GLU A 44 15.02 11.13 -16.68
CA GLU A 44 15.31 11.85 -15.43
C GLU A 44 16.48 11.21 -14.68
N TYR A 45 16.54 9.88 -14.67
CA TYR A 45 17.63 9.13 -14.04
C TYR A 45 18.96 9.20 -14.79
N GLN A 46 18.94 9.41 -16.10
CA GLN A 46 20.16 9.58 -16.92
C GLN A 46 20.92 10.88 -16.61
N GLN A 47 20.21 11.96 -16.27
CA GLN A 47 20.80 13.30 -16.01
C GLN A 47 21.16 13.53 -14.53
N GLY A 48 20.76 12.63 -13.64
CA GLY A 48 20.85 12.82 -12.19
C GLY A 48 22.04 12.10 -11.54
N THR A 49 22.64 12.74 -10.54
CA THR A 49 23.57 12.05 -9.62
C THR A 49 22.78 11.26 -8.57
N LEU A 50 23.24 10.07 -8.18
CA LEU A 50 22.56 9.16 -7.22
C LEU A 50 22.16 9.82 -5.88
N SER A 51 22.81 10.91 -5.48
CA SER A 51 22.51 11.66 -4.26
C SER A 51 21.31 12.61 -4.39
N LYS A 52 20.90 12.95 -5.61
CA LYS A 52 19.75 13.83 -5.90
C LYS A 52 18.48 13.05 -6.19
N ASN A 53 18.58 11.88 -6.81
CA ASN A 53 17.41 11.15 -7.29
C ASN A 53 16.84 10.19 -6.23
N ALA A 54 15.53 9.96 -6.26
CA ALA A 54 14.87 9.03 -5.35
C ALA A 54 15.34 7.59 -5.60
N PRO A 55 15.27 6.68 -4.59
CA PRO A 55 15.64 5.29 -4.78
C PRO A 55 14.85 4.62 -5.90
N HIS A 56 15.55 4.08 -6.89
CA HIS A 56 14.97 3.39 -8.03
C HIS A 56 15.94 2.38 -8.63
N ILE A 57 15.41 1.42 -9.41
CA ILE A 57 16.23 0.42 -10.09
C ILE A 57 17.08 1.01 -11.22
N PHE A 58 16.56 2.01 -11.91
CA PHE A 58 17.27 2.77 -12.96
C PHE A 58 18.51 3.48 -12.42
N ALA A 59 18.48 3.97 -11.17
CA ALA A 59 19.66 4.56 -10.55
C ALA A 59 20.80 3.56 -10.31
N ILE A 60 20.49 2.28 -10.04
CA ILE A 60 21.50 1.22 -9.95
C ILE A 60 22.04 0.89 -11.33
N ALA A 61 21.17 0.79 -12.34
CA ALA A 61 21.56 0.53 -13.72
C ALA A 61 22.48 1.63 -14.28
N GLU A 62 22.12 2.90 -14.08
CA GLU A 62 22.93 4.07 -14.48
C GLU A 62 24.28 4.10 -13.79
N ARG A 63 24.32 3.77 -12.49
CA ARG A 63 25.58 3.70 -11.74
C ARG A 63 26.48 2.58 -12.24
N ALA A 64 25.93 1.41 -12.54
CA ALA A 64 26.69 0.31 -13.13
C ALA A 64 27.22 0.70 -14.51
N TYR A 65 26.42 1.38 -15.33
CA TYR A 65 26.81 1.89 -16.63
C TYR A 65 27.93 2.95 -16.52
N THR A 66 27.75 4.00 -15.70
CA THR A 66 28.76 5.05 -15.50
C THR A 66 30.08 4.48 -14.97
N LEU A 67 30.02 3.55 -14.01
CA LEU A 67 31.22 2.91 -13.46
C LEU A 67 31.94 2.04 -14.49
N SER A 68 31.21 1.37 -15.38
CA SER A 68 31.83 0.62 -16.50
C SER A 68 32.60 1.52 -17.47
N GLN A 69 32.24 2.80 -17.60
CA GLN A 69 32.98 3.75 -18.43
C GLN A 69 34.20 4.32 -17.73
N SER A 70 34.10 4.57 -16.42
CA SER A 70 35.17 5.16 -15.62
C SER A 70 36.22 4.16 -15.15
N SER A 71 35.84 2.89 -15.00
CA SER A 71 36.70 1.82 -14.49
C SER A 71 36.85 0.72 -15.53
N GLY A 72 38.06 0.19 -15.70
CA GLY A 72 38.31 -0.98 -16.57
C GLY A 72 37.85 -2.32 -15.96
N GLN A 73 37.04 -2.29 -14.91
CA GLN A 73 36.55 -3.49 -14.22
C GLN A 73 35.13 -3.81 -14.70
N GLU A 74 34.85 -5.09 -14.94
CA GLU A 74 33.50 -5.56 -15.26
C GLU A 74 32.53 -5.27 -14.11
N GLN A 75 31.28 -4.95 -14.43
CA GLN A 75 30.26 -4.62 -13.45
C GLN A 75 29.21 -5.72 -13.42
N CYS A 76 28.73 -6.08 -12.23
CA CYS A 76 27.68 -7.09 -12.08
C CYS A 76 26.55 -6.59 -11.17
N VAL A 77 25.29 -6.79 -11.57
CA VAL A 77 24.11 -6.54 -10.74
C VAL A 77 23.53 -7.88 -10.32
N LEU A 78 23.64 -8.20 -9.03
CA LEU A 78 23.10 -9.41 -8.43
C LEU A 78 21.71 -9.14 -7.85
N ILE A 79 20.70 -9.80 -8.41
CA ILE A 79 19.31 -9.72 -7.95
C ILE A 79 18.99 -10.98 -7.15
N SER A 80 18.56 -10.82 -5.90
CA SER A 80 18.30 -11.94 -5.00
C SER A 80 17.05 -11.73 -4.16
N GLY A 81 16.46 -12.83 -3.67
CA GLY A 81 15.22 -12.82 -2.90
C GLY A 81 14.45 -14.12 -3.06
N HIS A 82 13.41 -14.33 -2.24
CA HIS A 82 12.57 -15.54 -2.30
C HIS A 82 11.89 -15.72 -3.65
N SER A 83 11.42 -16.93 -3.95
CA SER A 83 10.61 -17.17 -5.14
C SER A 83 9.37 -16.27 -5.15
N GLY A 84 9.04 -15.69 -6.30
CA GLY A 84 7.91 -14.73 -6.45
C GLY A 84 8.16 -13.28 -5.99
N SER A 85 9.36 -12.93 -5.54
CA SER A 85 9.64 -11.55 -5.06
C SER A 85 9.84 -10.49 -6.16
N GLY A 86 9.75 -10.87 -7.44
CA GLY A 86 9.90 -9.95 -8.58
C GLY A 86 11.32 -9.80 -9.13
N LYS A 87 12.21 -10.78 -8.90
CA LYS A 87 13.61 -10.76 -9.41
C LYS A 87 13.68 -10.64 -10.93
N THR A 88 12.87 -11.41 -11.64
CA THR A 88 12.82 -11.42 -13.10
C THR A 88 12.28 -10.11 -13.67
N GLU A 89 11.29 -9.49 -13.03
CA GLU A 89 10.78 -8.17 -13.42
C GLU A 89 11.81 -7.06 -13.15
N ALA A 90 12.54 -7.14 -12.05
CA ALA A 90 13.67 -6.25 -11.78
C ALA A 90 14.77 -6.39 -12.86
N ALA A 91 15.09 -7.62 -13.28
CA ALA A 91 16.06 -7.86 -14.36
C ALA A 91 15.59 -7.27 -15.69
N LYS A 92 14.30 -7.46 -16.04
CA LYS A 92 13.66 -6.87 -17.23
C LYS A 92 13.77 -5.35 -17.23
N ALA A 93 13.43 -4.70 -16.12
CA ALA A 93 13.49 -3.25 -16.01
C ALA A 93 14.92 -2.70 -16.20
N ILE A 94 15.94 -3.38 -15.66
CA ILE A 94 17.34 -2.99 -15.88
C ILE A 94 17.74 -3.16 -17.34
N VAL A 95 17.39 -4.29 -17.95
CA VAL A 95 17.69 -4.53 -19.38
C VAL A 95 16.99 -3.49 -20.24
N GLN A 96 15.73 -3.17 -19.98
CA GLN A 96 14.97 -2.13 -20.68
C GLN A 96 15.63 -0.76 -20.53
N TYR A 97 16.05 -0.38 -19.32
CA TYR A 97 16.76 0.88 -19.08
C TYR A 97 18.07 0.97 -19.88
N LEU A 98 18.92 -0.06 -19.77
CA LEU A 98 20.15 -0.13 -20.54
C LEU A 98 19.85 -0.11 -22.04
N THR A 99 18.75 -0.74 -22.48
CA THR A 99 18.24 -0.74 -23.86
C THR A 99 17.77 0.63 -24.34
N MET A 100 17.20 1.44 -23.46
CA MET A 100 16.75 2.78 -23.80
C MET A 100 17.92 3.75 -24.05
N LEU A 101 19.05 3.56 -23.36
CA LEU A 101 20.29 4.29 -23.62
C LEU A 101 20.84 4.07 -25.06
N TYR A 102 20.23 3.18 -25.85
CA TYR A 102 20.63 2.86 -27.23
C TYR A 102 20.25 3.96 -28.24
N GLN A 103 19.34 4.90 -27.91
CA GLN A 103 18.74 5.84 -28.87
C GLN A 103 19.64 7.00 -29.35
N GLY A 104 20.97 6.82 -29.34
CA GLY A 104 21.94 7.82 -29.81
C GLY A 104 22.50 7.61 -31.23
N CYS A 105 22.55 6.38 -31.75
CA CYS A 105 23.12 6.08 -33.08
C CYS A 105 22.48 4.82 -33.70
N ASP A 106 21.98 4.93 -34.93
CA ASP A 106 21.52 3.84 -35.83
C ASP A 106 20.54 2.81 -35.25
N SER A 107 19.30 3.25 -35.04
CA SER A 107 18.15 2.50 -34.48
C SER A 107 17.78 1.19 -35.19
N HIS A 108 18.28 0.92 -36.40
CA HIS A 108 17.84 -0.20 -37.24
C HIS A 108 18.73 -1.46 -37.16
N ARG A 109 19.88 -1.43 -36.46
CA ARG A 109 20.83 -2.57 -36.47
C ARG A 109 21.00 -3.29 -35.14
N ILE A 110 20.54 -2.73 -34.02
CA ILE A 110 20.80 -3.31 -32.69
C ILE A 110 19.61 -4.18 -32.26
N ARG A 111 19.88 -5.48 -32.14
CA ARG A 111 18.91 -6.51 -31.77
C ARG A 111 18.58 -6.43 -30.28
N GLN A 112 17.30 -6.22 -29.95
CA GLN A 112 16.90 -5.99 -28.57
C GLN A 112 16.80 -7.31 -27.78
N PRO A 113 17.40 -7.40 -26.57
CA PRO A 113 17.34 -8.60 -25.74
C PRO A 113 15.93 -8.93 -25.25
N CYS A 114 15.07 -7.91 -25.10
CA CYS A 114 13.69 -8.07 -24.66
C CYS A 114 12.86 -8.96 -25.61
N ASN A 115 13.19 -8.98 -26.91
CA ASN A 115 12.50 -9.83 -27.89
C ASN A 115 12.73 -11.33 -27.65
N VAL A 116 13.78 -11.69 -26.91
CA VAL A 116 14.19 -13.08 -26.68
C VAL A 116 13.71 -13.60 -25.31
N LEU A 117 13.37 -12.70 -24.39
CA LEU A 117 12.89 -13.07 -23.05
C LEU A 117 11.66 -13.99 -23.09
N PRO A 118 10.65 -13.79 -23.96
CA PRO A 118 9.52 -14.71 -24.05
C PRO A 118 9.92 -16.17 -24.32
N ILE A 119 10.96 -16.41 -25.12
CA ILE A 119 11.46 -17.76 -25.42
C ILE A 119 12.04 -18.40 -24.16
N LEU A 120 12.85 -17.64 -23.42
CA LEU A 120 13.45 -18.10 -22.18
C LEU A 120 12.41 -18.35 -21.09
N GLU A 121 11.34 -17.55 -21.04
CA GLU A 121 10.24 -17.76 -20.10
C GLU A 121 9.41 -18.99 -20.46
N SER A 122 9.09 -19.18 -21.74
CA SER A 122 8.32 -20.33 -22.21
C SER A 122 9.03 -21.66 -21.92
N PHE A 123 10.33 -21.75 -22.24
CA PHE A 123 11.12 -22.98 -22.06
C PHE A 123 11.77 -23.13 -20.67
N GLY A 124 11.90 -22.04 -19.91
CA GLY A 124 12.68 -22.01 -18.67
C GLY A 124 11.87 -21.71 -17.42
N ASN A 125 10.61 -21.25 -17.56
CA ASN A 125 9.75 -20.95 -16.43
C ASN A 125 8.59 -21.94 -16.33
N ALA A 126 8.09 -22.08 -15.10
CA ALA A 126 6.96 -22.93 -14.79
C ALA A 126 6.16 -22.37 -13.59
N ARG A 127 4.93 -22.87 -13.44
CA ARG A 127 4.12 -22.60 -12.25
C ARG A 127 4.59 -23.44 -11.07
N THR A 128 4.85 -22.79 -9.95
CA THR A 128 5.05 -23.39 -8.63
C THR A 128 3.94 -22.95 -7.68
N ILE A 129 3.89 -23.54 -6.48
CA ILE A 129 2.94 -23.13 -5.43
C ILE A 129 3.12 -21.65 -5.05
N LEU A 130 4.36 -21.16 -5.10
CA LEU A 130 4.71 -19.80 -4.67
C LEU A 130 4.58 -18.75 -5.79
N ASN A 131 4.71 -19.14 -7.05
CA ASN A 131 4.75 -18.20 -8.18
C ASN A 131 4.23 -18.85 -9.46
N ASP A 132 3.41 -18.13 -10.22
CA ASP A 132 2.78 -18.67 -11.43
C ASP A 132 3.72 -18.67 -12.65
N ASN A 133 4.70 -17.76 -12.68
CA ASN A 133 5.76 -17.68 -13.69
C ASN A 133 7.14 -17.72 -13.01
N SER A 134 7.51 -18.87 -12.45
CA SER A 134 8.77 -19.04 -11.72
C SER A 134 9.90 -19.45 -12.65
N SER A 135 10.96 -18.66 -12.71
CA SER A 135 12.22 -19.02 -13.37
C SER A 135 12.82 -20.28 -12.74
N ARG A 136 12.97 -21.36 -13.52
CA ARG A 136 13.54 -22.65 -13.11
C ARG A 136 14.95 -22.88 -13.66
N PHE A 137 15.59 -21.82 -14.14
CA PHE A 137 17.03 -21.72 -14.40
C PHE A 137 17.55 -20.34 -13.98
N GLY A 138 18.83 -20.27 -13.64
CA GLY A 138 19.54 -19.02 -13.41
C GLY A 138 20.04 -18.45 -14.73
N LYS A 139 19.89 -17.14 -14.90
CA LYS A 139 20.31 -16.42 -16.10
C LYS A 139 21.31 -15.34 -15.75
N LEU A 140 22.41 -15.33 -16.48
CA LEU A 140 23.38 -14.24 -16.50
C LEU A 140 23.27 -13.56 -17.86
N LEU A 141 22.71 -12.36 -17.88
CA LEU A 141 22.67 -11.51 -19.06
C LEU A 141 23.84 -10.54 -19.01
N ASN A 142 24.77 -10.65 -19.94
CA ASN A 142 25.84 -9.66 -20.11
C ASN A 142 25.46 -8.69 -21.21
N VAL A 143 25.48 -7.41 -20.88
CA VAL A 143 25.33 -6.30 -21.83
C VAL A 143 26.72 -5.79 -22.18
N HIS A 144 27.11 -5.94 -23.45
CA HIS A 144 28.44 -5.61 -23.93
C HIS A 144 28.49 -4.18 -24.44
N LEU A 145 29.50 -3.44 -24.00
CA LEU A 145 29.70 -2.01 -24.26
C LEU A 145 31.01 -1.77 -25.00
N ARG A 146 31.03 -0.79 -25.89
CA ARG A 146 32.21 -0.28 -26.60
C ARG A 146 32.16 1.24 -26.63
N HIS A 147 33.16 1.90 -26.05
CA HIS A 147 33.21 3.37 -25.90
C HIS A 147 31.88 4.01 -25.41
N GLY A 148 31.18 3.37 -24.47
CA GLY A 148 29.88 3.84 -23.95
C GLY A 148 28.65 3.40 -24.74
N ILE A 149 28.82 2.80 -25.92
CA ILE A 149 27.70 2.34 -26.73
C ILE A 149 27.48 0.85 -26.52
N VAL A 150 26.24 0.42 -26.32
CA VAL A 150 25.91 -1.02 -26.22
C VAL A 150 26.00 -1.65 -27.61
N VAL A 151 26.83 -2.67 -27.76
CA VAL A 151 27.11 -3.32 -29.05
C VAL A 151 26.33 -4.62 -29.23
N GLY A 152 25.99 -5.28 -28.13
CA GLY A 152 25.27 -6.55 -28.15
C GLY A 152 25.07 -7.11 -26.75
N THR A 153 24.47 -8.30 -26.68
CA THR A 153 24.23 -8.98 -25.40
C THR A 153 24.56 -10.46 -25.50
N SER A 154 24.79 -11.10 -24.36
CA SER A 154 24.98 -12.55 -24.32
C SER A 154 24.33 -13.12 -23.07
N ILE A 155 23.65 -14.26 -23.21
CA ILE A 155 22.90 -14.91 -22.13
C ILE A 155 23.57 -16.24 -21.81
N SER A 156 23.99 -16.42 -20.56
CA SER A 156 24.47 -17.70 -20.04
C SER A 156 23.42 -18.31 -19.12
N GLN A 157 23.13 -19.60 -19.30
CA GLN A 157 22.27 -20.36 -18.40
C GLN A 157 23.08 -21.04 -17.29
N TYR A 158 22.47 -21.13 -16.13
CA TYR A 158 22.98 -21.89 -14.99
C TYR A 158 21.82 -22.67 -14.37
N LEU A 159 22.04 -23.91 -13.95
CA LEU A 159 21.16 -24.62 -13.03
C LEU A 159 19.70 -24.85 -13.52
N LEU A 160 19.50 -25.32 -14.76
CA LEU A 160 18.16 -25.73 -15.22
C LEU A 160 17.63 -26.94 -14.42
N GLU A 161 16.41 -26.84 -13.89
CA GLU A 161 15.73 -27.93 -13.19
C GLU A 161 15.22 -29.00 -14.17
N LYS A 162 16.11 -29.92 -14.57
CA LYS A 162 15.79 -30.98 -15.56
C LYS A 162 14.66 -31.90 -15.10
N SER A 163 14.54 -32.16 -13.79
CA SER A 163 13.55 -33.11 -13.27
C SER A 163 12.11 -32.67 -13.46
N ARG A 164 11.85 -31.37 -13.57
CA ARG A 164 10.52 -30.81 -13.82
C ARG A 164 9.88 -31.33 -15.12
N VAL A 165 10.70 -31.71 -16.11
CA VAL A 165 10.22 -32.30 -17.37
C VAL A 165 9.41 -33.57 -17.14
N VAL A 166 9.80 -34.39 -16.15
CA VAL A 166 9.19 -35.71 -15.92
C VAL A 166 8.35 -35.78 -14.65
N PHE A 167 8.53 -34.83 -13.73
CA PHE A 167 7.88 -34.84 -12.43
C PHE A 167 7.39 -33.45 -12.03
N GLN A 168 6.17 -33.36 -11.51
CA GLN A 168 5.61 -32.15 -10.91
C GLN A 168 4.93 -32.48 -9.58
N ALA A 169 5.13 -31.62 -8.58
CA ALA A 169 4.40 -31.73 -7.32
C ALA A 169 2.93 -31.28 -7.49
N GLN A 170 2.08 -31.66 -6.53
CA GLN A 170 0.67 -31.28 -6.54
C GLN A 170 0.52 -29.74 -6.52
N GLY A 171 -0.25 -29.20 -7.47
CA GLY A 171 -0.44 -27.76 -7.65
C GLY A 171 0.60 -27.07 -8.52
N GLU A 172 1.62 -27.79 -9.01
CA GLU A 172 2.63 -27.26 -9.93
C GLU A 172 2.36 -27.64 -11.39
N ARG A 173 2.98 -26.89 -12.33
CA ARG A 173 3.03 -27.24 -13.76
C ARG A 173 4.42 -27.65 -14.20
N ASN A 174 4.45 -28.30 -15.37
CA ASN A 174 5.66 -28.42 -16.18
C ASN A 174 5.99 -27.06 -16.83
N TYR A 175 7.06 -26.99 -17.64
CA TYR A 175 7.43 -25.76 -18.38
C TYR A 175 6.28 -25.25 -19.25
N HIS A 176 6.14 -23.92 -19.34
CA HIS A 176 5.01 -23.28 -20.01
C HIS A 176 4.87 -23.67 -21.49
N VAL A 177 5.99 -23.88 -22.18
CA VAL A 177 6.03 -24.24 -23.60
C VAL A 177 5.15 -25.45 -23.95
N PHE A 178 5.01 -26.43 -23.05
CA PHE A 178 4.16 -27.59 -23.31
C PHE A 178 2.68 -27.22 -23.38
N TYR A 179 2.22 -26.34 -22.48
CA TYR A 179 0.83 -25.89 -22.43
C TYR A 179 0.54 -24.90 -23.56
N GLU A 180 1.48 -23.99 -23.84
CA GLU A 180 1.42 -23.05 -24.95
C GLU A 180 1.36 -23.78 -26.31
N LEU A 181 2.17 -24.82 -26.50
CA LEU A 181 2.15 -25.67 -27.70
C LEU A 181 0.78 -26.35 -27.89
N LEU A 182 0.24 -26.93 -26.82
CA LEU A 182 -1.06 -27.62 -26.86
C LEU A 182 -2.22 -26.65 -27.04
N ALA A 183 -2.16 -25.42 -26.52
CA ALA A 183 -3.21 -24.43 -26.69
C ALA A 183 -3.13 -23.74 -28.07
N GLY A 184 -1.92 -23.36 -28.51
CA GLY A 184 -1.72 -22.44 -29.63
C GLY A 184 -1.54 -23.08 -31.01
N LEU A 185 -1.18 -24.37 -31.13
CA LEU A 185 -1.00 -24.98 -32.45
C LEU A 185 -2.32 -25.13 -33.23
N PRO A 186 -2.30 -24.94 -34.57
CA PRO A 186 -3.42 -25.25 -35.43
C PRO A 186 -3.78 -26.75 -35.37
N VAL A 187 -5.07 -27.07 -35.53
CA VAL A 187 -5.58 -28.45 -35.46
C VAL A 187 -4.85 -29.39 -36.43
N GLN A 188 -4.58 -28.93 -37.66
CA GLN A 188 -3.84 -29.72 -38.67
C GLN A 188 -2.44 -30.12 -38.20
N GLN A 189 -1.68 -29.18 -37.62
CA GLN A 189 -0.33 -29.46 -37.12
C GLN A 189 -0.35 -30.30 -35.83
N LYS A 190 -1.39 -30.16 -35.00
CA LYS A 190 -1.60 -31.04 -33.83
C LYS A 190 -1.79 -32.48 -34.26
N GLU A 191 -2.59 -32.73 -35.30
CA GLU A 191 -2.80 -34.07 -35.85
C GLU A 191 -1.49 -34.66 -36.41
N GLU A 192 -0.70 -33.87 -37.14
CA GLU A 192 0.62 -34.30 -37.66
C GLU A 192 1.61 -34.67 -36.56
N LEU A 193 1.56 -33.97 -35.42
CA LEU A 193 2.42 -34.20 -34.27
C LEU A 193 1.85 -35.22 -33.26
N TYR A 194 0.69 -35.82 -33.56
CA TYR A 194 -0.03 -36.72 -32.66
C TYR A 194 -0.30 -36.10 -31.29
N LEU A 195 -0.65 -34.81 -31.25
CA LEU A 195 -0.89 -34.07 -30.01
C LEU A 195 -2.35 -34.18 -29.55
N GLN A 196 -2.55 -34.34 -28.24
CA GLN A 196 -3.85 -34.42 -27.55
C GLN A 196 -3.95 -33.35 -26.45
N GLU A 197 -5.04 -33.36 -25.68
CA GLU A 197 -5.21 -32.46 -24.53
C GLU A 197 -4.19 -32.74 -23.41
N ALA A 198 -3.92 -31.73 -22.58
CA ALA A 198 -2.89 -31.78 -21.54
C ALA A 198 -3.10 -32.90 -20.51
N GLU A 199 -4.35 -33.27 -20.19
CA GLU A 199 -4.63 -34.36 -19.23
C GLU A 199 -4.18 -35.74 -19.74
N SER A 200 -4.02 -35.89 -21.06
CA SER A 200 -3.68 -37.16 -21.71
C SER A 200 -2.20 -37.54 -21.55
N TYR A 201 -1.36 -36.57 -21.14
CA TYR A 201 0.08 -36.77 -21.00
C TYR A 201 0.50 -36.97 -19.55
N PHE A 202 1.18 -38.08 -19.29
CA PHE A 202 1.71 -38.39 -17.95
C PHE A 202 2.66 -37.31 -17.42
N TYR A 203 3.41 -36.63 -18.28
CA TYR A 203 4.32 -35.55 -17.86
C TYR A 203 3.64 -34.19 -17.61
N LEU A 204 2.33 -34.07 -17.81
CA LEU A 204 1.58 -32.83 -17.56
C LEU A 204 0.48 -33.01 -16.50
N ASN A 205 -0.08 -34.20 -16.36
CA ASN A 205 -1.24 -34.44 -15.48
C ASN A 205 -0.90 -34.72 -14.00
N GLN A 206 0.37 -34.91 -13.64
CA GLN A 206 0.78 -35.24 -12.25
C GLN A 206 0.43 -34.14 -11.24
N GLY A 207 0.60 -32.87 -11.64
CA GLY A 207 0.35 -31.72 -10.78
C GLY A 207 -1.13 -31.38 -10.58
N ARG A 208 -2.04 -31.97 -11.37
CA ARG A 208 -3.50 -31.71 -11.37
C ARG A 208 -3.90 -30.25 -11.59
N ALA A 209 -3.03 -29.43 -12.17
CA ALA A 209 -3.24 -28.00 -12.38
C ALA A 209 -2.90 -27.61 -13.83
N CYS A 210 -3.77 -27.96 -14.79
CA CYS A 210 -3.54 -27.68 -16.21
C CYS A 210 -3.67 -26.18 -16.56
N GLU A 211 -4.59 -25.47 -15.90
CA GLU A 211 -4.89 -24.05 -16.17
C GLU A 211 -4.35 -23.11 -15.10
N VAL A 212 -3.97 -21.89 -15.50
CA VAL A 212 -3.54 -20.79 -14.62
C VAL A 212 -4.51 -19.63 -14.75
N LEU A 213 -5.04 -19.17 -13.61
CA LEU A 213 -5.97 -18.04 -13.55
C LEU A 213 -5.28 -16.77 -14.08
N GLY A 214 -5.86 -16.16 -15.11
CA GLY A 214 -5.38 -14.91 -15.70
C GLY A 214 -4.24 -15.04 -16.72
N LYS A 215 -3.86 -16.27 -17.10
CA LYS A 215 -2.91 -16.53 -18.20
C LYS A 215 -3.63 -17.17 -19.38
N GLU A 216 -3.43 -16.63 -20.59
CA GLU A 216 -3.94 -17.22 -21.84
C GLU A 216 -2.79 -17.87 -22.62
N ASP A 217 -2.58 -19.17 -22.40
CA ASP A 217 -1.46 -19.92 -23.01
C ASP A 217 -1.50 -19.92 -24.56
N SER A 218 -2.65 -19.71 -25.20
CA SER A 218 -2.79 -19.55 -26.66
C SER A 218 -2.21 -18.23 -27.18
N GLN A 219 -2.41 -17.13 -26.46
CA GLN A 219 -1.87 -15.82 -26.81
C GLN A 219 -0.36 -15.78 -26.58
N ASP A 220 0.10 -16.39 -25.48
CA ASP A 220 1.54 -16.50 -25.18
C ASP A 220 2.28 -17.34 -26.23
N PHE A 221 1.63 -18.38 -26.77
CA PHE A 221 2.20 -19.13 -27.90
C PHE A 221 2.41 -18.26 -29.15
N LEU A 222 1.49 -17.35 -29.47
CA LEU A 222 1.67 -16.42 -30.59
C LEU A 222 2.89 -15.51 -30.38
N VAL A 223 3.07 -15.00 -29.16
CA VAL A 223 4.24 -14.19 -28.78
C VAL A 223 5.53 -15.01 -28.88
N LEU A 224 5.50 -16.28 -28.45
CA LEU A 224 6.62 -17.21 -28.56
C LEU A 224 7.02 -17.45 -30.03
N VAL A 225 6.05 -17.72 -30.90
CA VAL A 225 6.30 -17.95 -32.33
C VAL A 225 6.91 -16.71 -32.98
N GLN A 226 6.34 -15.52 -32.73
CA GLN A 226 6.88 -14.25 -33.21
C GLN A 226 8.32 -14.01 -32.74
N ALA A 227 8.63 -14.35 -31.47
CA ALA A 227 9.97 -14.24 -30.93
C ALA A 227 10.95 -15.21 -31.60
N LEU A 228 10.55 -16.47 -31.82
CA LEU A 228 11.39 -17.48 -32.48
C LEU A 228 11.64 -17.14 -33.97
N GLU A 229 10.63 -16.63 -34.67
CA GLU A 229 10.76 -16.11 -36.03
C GLU A 229 11.70 -14.89 -36.07
N GLY A 230 11.64 -14.02 -35.06
CA GLY A 230 12.54 -12.87 -34.91
C GLY A 230 14.03 -13.24 -34.81
N ILE A 231 14.35 -14.42 -34.28
CA ILE A 231 15.72 -14.97 -34.21
C ILE A 231 16.15 -15.62 -35.53
N SER A 232 15.29 -15.58 -36.56
CA SER A 232 15.53 -16.15 -37.90
C SER A 232 15.64 -17.68 -37.90
N LEU A 233 14.87 -18.36 -37.04
CA LEU A 233 14.68 -19.81 -37.12
C LEU A 233 13.87 -20.14 -38.38
N SER A 234 14.35 -21.09 -39.20
CA SER A 234 13.60 -21.54 -40.36
C SER A 234 12.40 -22.39 -39.95
N GLU A 235 11.36 -22.46 -40.79
CA GLU A 235 10.16 -23.28 -40.54
C GLU A 235 10.52 -24.75 -40.24
N ASP A 236 11.50 -25.32 -40.94
CA ASP A 236 12.01 -26.67 -40.67
C ASP A 236 12.56 -26.85 -39.24
N GLN A 237 13.23 -25.82 -38.71
CA GLN A 237 13.82 -25.85 -37.36
C GLN A 237 12.73 -25.67 -36.30
N LEU A 238 11.72 -24.85 -36.56
CA LEU A 238 10.54 -24.70 -35.71
C LEU A 238 9.75 -26.00 -35.65
N SER A 239 9.42 -26.60 -36.80
CA SER A 239 8.75 -27.89 -36.89
C SER A 239 9.55 -28.99 -36.17
N SER A 240 10.88 -28.99 -36.32
CA SER A 240 11.75 -29.91 -35.57
C SER A 240 11.69 -29.68 -34.05
N THR A 241 11.59 -28.43 -33.60
CA THR A 241 11.47 -28.07 -32.17
C THR A 241 10.15 -28.59 -31.60
N TRP A 242 9.04 -28.37 -32.32
CA TRP A 242 7.72 -28.91 -31.96
C TRP A 242 7.68 -30.43 -31.97
N ALA A 243 8.33 -31.08 -32.94
CA ALA A 243 8.46 -32.53 -32.99
C ALA A 243 9.24 -33.09 -31.79
N VAL A 244 10.29 -32.42 -31.33
CA VAL A 244 11.04 -32.84 -30.13
C VAL A 244 10.18 -32.68 -28.87
N LEU A 245 9.44 -31.58 -28.71
CA LEU A 245 8.54 -31.40 -27.57
C LEU A 245 7.40 -32.42 -27.56
N ALA A 246 6.78 -32.67 -28.73
CA ALA A 246 5.76 -33.70 -28.89
C ALA A 246 6.33 -35.10 -28.55
N ALA A 247 7.55 -35.41 -29.01
CA ALA A 247 8.22 -36.65 -28.68
C ALA A 247 8.51 -36.79 -27.17
N VAL A 248 8.86 -35.71 -26.47
CA VAL A 248 9.03 -35.71 -25.00
C VAL A 248 7.71 -36.04 -24.29
N LEU A 249 6.59 -35.46 -24.74
CA LEU A 249 5.28 -35.76 -24.17
C LEU A 249 4.87 -37.22 -24.41
N GLN A 250 5.05 -37.71 -25.64
CA GLN A 250 4.73 -39.08 -26.02
C GLN A 250 5.63 -40.13 -25.33
N LEU A 251 6.90 -39.79 -25.09
CA LEU A 251 7.79 -40.64 -24.30
C LEU A 251 7.21 -40.91 -22.91
N GLY A 252 6.58 -39.94 -22.26
CA GLY A 252 5.99 -40.10 -20.92
C GLY A 252 4.85 -41.10 -20.86
N ASN A 253 4.16 -41.33 -21.98
CA ASN A 253 3.02 -42.26 -22.08
C ASN A 253 3.46 -43.71 -22.36
N ILE A 254 4.75 -43.97 -22.56
CA ILE A 254 5.25 -45.34 -22.69
C ILE A 254 5.09 -46.06 -21.35
N CYS A 255 4.23 -47.08 -21.36
CA CYS A 255 3.98 -47.98 -20.24
C CYS A 255 4.81 -49.26 -20.37
N PHE A 256 5.31 -49.76 -19.24
CA PHE A 256 6.06 -51.01 -19.16
C PHE A 256 5.27 -52.05 -18.37
N THR A 257 5.32 -53.29 -18.83
CA THR A 257 4.82 -54.48 -18.13
C THR A 257 5.99 -55.33 -17.69
N SER A 258 5.92 -55.87 -16.48
CA SER A 258 6.88 -56.87 -16.03
C SER A 258 6.59 -58.24 -16.66
N TYR A 259 7.64 -58.92 -17.09
CA TYR A 259 7.60 -60.35 -17.37
C TYR A 259 8.73 -61.03 -16.61
N GLU A 260 8.42 -62.12 -15.92
CA GLU A 260 9.42 -62.89 -15.19
C GLU A 260 10.06 -63.91 -16.12
N LYS A 261 11.39 -63.88 -16.21
CA LYS A 261 12.19 -64.89 -16.92
C LYS A 261 13.42 -65.18 -16.07
N GLU A 262 13.61 -66.45 -15.70
CA GLU A 262 14.75 -66.92 -14.90
C GLU A 262 14.87 -66.21 -13.53
N SER A 263 13.75 -65.99 -12.83
CA SER A 263 13.69 -65.40 -11.47
C SER A 263 14.08 -63.91 -11.38
N PHE A 264 14.27 -63.23 -12.51
CA PHE A 264 14.46 -61.78 -12.57
C PHE A 264 13.27 -61.11 -13.28
N GLU A 265 12.90 -59.92 -12.80
CA GLU A 265 11.89 -59.07 -13.42
C GLU A 265 12.49 -58.36 -14.63
N HIS A 266 11.89 -58.57 -15.81
CA HIS A 266 12.28 -57.91 -17.04
C HIS A 266 11.19 -56.94 -17.51
N ALA A 267 11.59 -55.79 -18.01
CA ALA A 267 10.68 -54.79 -18.58
C ALA A 267 10.38 -55.07 -20.05
N ALA A 268 9.10 -55.27 -20.38
CA ALA A 268 8.59 -55.19 -21.74
C ALA A 268 7.72 -53.93 -21.90
N ILE A 269 7.55 -53.46 -23.14
CA ILE A 269 6.65 -52.34 -23.44
C ILE A 269 5.23 -52.87 -23.61
N ALA A 270 4.27 -52.23 -22.95
CA ALA A 270 2.86 -52.63 -22.97
C ALA A 270 2.21 -52.39 -24.35
N SER A 271 2.53 -51.26 -24.98
CA SER A 271 1.97 -50.85 -26.27
C SER A 271 3.07 -50.31 -27.18
N ALA A 272 3.16 -50.87 -28.39
CA ALA A 272 4.17 -50.48 -29.37
C ALA A 272 3.84 -49.16 -30.07
N THR A 273 2.60 -48.67 -29.97
CA THR A 273 2.13 -47.49 -30.72
C THR A 273 2.86 -46.22 -30.32
N GLU A 274 3.06 -45.98 -29.03
CA GLU A 274 3.67 -44.77 -28.47
C GLU A 274 5.15 -44.70 -28.86
N ILE A 275 5.85 -45.84 -28.81
CA ILE A 275 7.25 -45.93 -29.26
C ILE A 275 7.39 -45.72 -30.75
N GLN A 276 6.45 -46.23 -31.56
CA GLN A 276 6.44 -45.99 -33.00
C GLN A 276 6.20 -44.51 -33.32
N ILE A 277 5.28 -43.86 -32.61
CA ILE A 277 5.04 -42.41 -32.73
C ILE A 277 6.31 -41.63 -32.39
N VAL A 278 6.93 -41.89 -31.23
CA VAL A 278 8.19 -41.21 -30.84
C VAL A 278 9.30 -41.44 -31.86
N ALA A 279 9.46 -42.67 -32.35
CA ALA A 279 10.45 -42.99 -33.37
C ALA A 279 10.18 -42.27 -34.70
N SER A 280 8.90 -42.12 -35.07
CA SER A 280 8.48 -41.39 -36.28
C SER A 280 8.73 -39.88 -36.15
N LEU A 281 8.41 -39.28 -34.99
CA LEU A 281 8.63 -37.86 -34.71
C LEU A 281 10.13 -37.53 -34.72
N LEU A 282 10.93 -38.31 -33.99
CA LEU A 282 12.39 -38.11 -33.90
C LEU A 282 13.16 -38.66 -35.12
N ARG A 283 12.47 -39.30 -36.08
CA ARG A 283 13.03 -39.94 -37.28
C ARG A 283 14.21 -40.89 -36.97
N VAL A 284 14.01 -41.76 -35.99
CA VAL A 284 14.96 -42.80 -35.56
C VAL A 284 14.35 -44.20 -35.70
N SER A 285 15.16 -45.26 -35.59
CA SER A 285 14.65 -46.64 -35.62
C SER A 285 13.89 -46.97 -34.32
N ALA A 286 12.64 -47.42 -34.46
CA ALA A 286 11.80 -47.84 -33.33
C ALA A 286 12.39 -49.02 -32.55
N GLU A 287 13.01 -49.97 -33.25
CA GLU A 287 13.65 -51.14 -32.62
C GLU A 287 14.84 -50.75 -31.75
N LEU A 288 15.67 -49.82 -32.23
CA LEU A 288 16.82 -49.34 -31.46
C LEU A 288 16.37 -48.52 -30.25
N LEU A 289 15.34 -47.68 -30.41
CA LEU A 289 14.77 -46.90 -29.30
C LEU A 289 14.16 -47.82 -28.23
N GLN A 290 13.38 -48.82 -28.64
CA GLN A 290 12.83 -49.84 -27.75
C GLN A 290 13.94 -50.56 -26.98
N ARG A 291 15.02 -50.96 -27.65
CA ARG A 291 16.17 -51.61 -27.01
C ARG A 291 16.88 -50.69 -26.03
N ALA A 292 17.05 -49.40 -26.36
CA ALA A 292 17.71 -48.44 -25.47
C ALA A 292 16.96 -48.21 -24.15
N VAL A 293 15.63 -48.31 -24.18
CA VAL A 293 14.77 -48.13 -23.00
C VAL A 293 14.63 -49.41 -22.18
N THR A 294 14.62 -50.59 -22.81
CA THR A 294 14.37 -51.89 -22.14
C THR A 294 15.65 -52.65 -21.77
N HIS A 295 16.77 -52.41 -22.46
CA HIS A 295 18.02 -53.10 -22.24
C HIS A 295 19.14 -52.11 -21.91
N ARG A 296 20.10 -52.55 -21.10
CA ARG A 296 21.38 -51.88 -20.86
C ARG A 296 22.46 -52.61 -21.65
N VAL A 297 23.27 -51.87 -22.39
CA VAL A 297 24.44 -52.43 -23.06
C VAL A 297 25.65 -52.20 -22.17
N THR A 298 26.35 -53.28 -21.84
CA THR A 298 27.66 -53.20 -21.19
C THR A 298 28.72 -53.61 -22.20
N VAL A 299 29.52 -52.63 -22.62
CA VAL A 299 30.65 -52.85 -23.53
C VAL A 299 31.81 -53.42 -22.72
N THR A 300 32.15 -54.68 -22.98
CA THR A 300 33.39 -55.29 -22.48
C THR A 300 34.49 -55.15 -23.54
N SER A 301 35.75 -55.43 -23.20
CA SER A 301 36.89 -55.33 -24.12
C SER A 301 36.80 -56.25 -25.35
N TYR A 302 35.89 -57.22 -25.35
CA TYR A 302 35.74 -58.19 -26.44
C TYR A 302 34.33 -58.23 -27.05
N ASP A 303 33.27 -57.92 -26.28
CA ASP A 303 31.88 -57.98 -26.76
C ASP A 303 30.92 -56.98 -26.08
N GLN A 304 29.81 -56.68 -26.76
CA GLN A 304 28.68 -55.91 -26.21
C GLN A 304 27.63 -56.84 -25.61
N ILE A 305 27.50 -56.84 -24.28
CA ILE A 305 26.51 -57.66 -23.57
C ILE A 305 25.23 -56.83 -23.38
N PHE A 306 24.10 -57.38 -23.81
CA PHE A 306 22.77 -56.78 -23.62
C PHE A 306 22.12 -57.39 -22.37
N THR A 307 21.94 -56.58 -21.33
CA THR A 307 21.26 -56.98 -20.10
C THR A 307 19.88 -56.32 -20.05
N PRO A 308 18.77 -57.09 -19.94
CA PRO A 308 17.45 -56.51 -19.75
C PRO A 308 17.35 -55.75 -18.43
N LEU A 309 16.48 -54.73 -18.39
CA LEU A 309 16.24 -53.88 -17.22
C LEU A 309 14.99 -54.31 -16.47
N SER A 310 14.92 -53.98 -15.18
CA SER A 310 13.67 -53.99 -14.42
C SER A 310 12.71 -52.90 -14.90
N VAL A 311 11.43 -53.00 -14.52
CA VAL A 311 10.41 -51.99 -14.85
C VAL A 311 10.84 -50.60 -14.36
N GLU A 312 11.32 -50.49 -13.12
CA GLU A 312 11.84 -49.23 -12.58
C GLU A 312 13.04 -48.71 -13.37
N GLY A 313 13.96 -49.59 -13.77
CA GLY A 313 15.13 -49.23 -14.56
C GLY A 313 14.79 -48.77 -15.99
N ALA A 314 13.69 -49.27 -16.55
CA ALA A 314 13.17 -48.83 -17.85
C ALA A 314 12.45 -47.47 -17.75
N ILE A 315 11.68 -47.24 -16.68
CA ILE A 315 11.08 -45.93 -16.38
C ILE A 315 12.16 -44.87 -16.21
N ASP A 316 13.18 -45.15 -15.41
CA ASP A 316 14.30 -44.23 -15.20
C ASP A 316 15.08 -43.97 -16.51
N ALA A 317 15.19 -44.97 -17.42
CA ALA A 317 15.81 -44.81 -18.73
C ALA A 317 14.98 -43.88 -19.65
N ARG A 318 13.67 -44.11 -19.74
CA ARG A 318 12.69 -43.27 -20.46
C ARG A 318 12.76 -41.83 -19.99
N ASP A 319 12.69 -41.63 -18.67
CA ASP A 319 12.72 -40.30 -18.06
C ASP A 319 14.07 -39.61 -18.28
N SER A 320 15.18 -40.36 -18.28
CA SER A 320 16.50 -39.81 -18.58
C SER A 320 16.62 -39.33 -20.03
N ILE A 321 16.02 -40.07 -20.98
CA ILE A 321 15.95 -39.67 -22.40
C ILE A 321 15.10 -38.40 -22.55
N ALA A 322 13.93 -38.34 -21.94
CA ALA A 322 13.05 -37.18 -21.98
C ALA A 322 13.74 -35.90 -21.44
N LYS A 323 14.40 -36.01 -20.27
CA LYS A 323 15.19 -34.91 -19.67
C LYS A 323 16.31 -34.45 -20.60
N ALA A 324 17.00 -35.38 -21.25
CA ALA A 324 18.11 -35.06 -22.14
C ALA A 324 17.67 -34.38 -23.43
N LEU A 325 16.60 -34.88 -24.07
CA LEU A 325 16.03 -34.24 -25.25
C LEU A 325 15.65 -32.79 -24.97
N TYR A 326 14.94 -32.55 -23.86
CA TYR A 326 14.54 -31.21 -23.47
C TYR A 326 15.73 -30.31 -23.11
N TYR A 327 16.64 -30.79 -22.26
CA TYR A 327 17.82 -30.01 -21.84
C TYR A 327 18.70 -29.62 -23.02
N LEU A 328 18.97 -30.56 -23.92
CA LEU A 328 19.83 -30.30 -25.07
C LEU A 328 19.13 -29.42 -26.13
N LEU A 329 17.81 -29.52 -26.27
CA LEU A 329 17.02 -28.58 -27.07
C LEU A 329 17.11 -27.16 -26.51
N PHE A 330 16.95 -27.00 -25.19
CA PHE A 330 17.06 -25.70 -24.54
C PHE A 330 18.48 -25.10 -24.67
N GLU A 331 19.52 -25.91 -24.50
CA GLU A 331 20.92 -25.48 -24.71
C GLU A 331 21.14 -25.02 -26.17
N TRP A 332 20.58 -25.74 -27.14
CA TRP A 332 20.65 -25.36 -28.55
C TRP A 332 19.89 -24.07 -28.87
N LEU A 333 18.69 -23.89 -28.33
CA LEU A 333 17.95 -22.63 -28.46
C LEU A 333 18.74 -21.47 -27.89
N LEU A 334 19.38 -21.66 -26.72
CA LEU A 334 20.23 -20.64 -26.12
C LEU A 334 21.46 -20.31 -26.98
N LEU A 335 22.05 -21.30 -27.65
CA LEU A 335 23.12 -21.07 -28.62
C LEU A 335 22.64 -20.22 -29.80
N ARG A 336 21.46 -20.50 -30.36
CA ARG A 336 20.86 -19.69 -31.44
C ARG A 336 20.55 -18.27 -31.01
N ILE A 337 20.01 -18.13 -29.81
CA ILE A 337 19.78 -16.83 -29.14
C ILE A 337 21.10 -16.05 -29.07
N ASN A 338 22.17 -16.68 -28.59
CA ASN A 338 23.46 -16.02 -28.46
C ASN A 338 24.10 -15.71 -29.80
N GLU A 339 23.99 -16.56 -30.82
CA GLU A 339 24.42 -16.26 -32.18
C GLU A 339 23.69 -15.03 -32.75
N TRP A 340 22.42 -14.84 -32.38
CA TRP A 340 21.64 -13.67 -32.78
C TRP A 340 21.99 -12.41 -31.97
N LEU A 341 22.25 -12.54 -30.67
CA LEU A 341 22.56 -11.41 -29.78
C LEU A 341 24.05 -10.99 -29.77
N ALA A 342 24.94 -11.86 -30.27
CA ALA A 342 26.39 -11.72 -30.11
C ALA A 342 26.92 -10.37 -30.59
N PRO A 343 27.80 -9.71 -29.80
CA PRO A 343 28.49 -8.50 -30.24
C PRO A 343 29.60 -8.83 -31.24
N TRP A 344 29.87 -7.90 -32.15
CA TRP A 344 31.01 -7.99 -33.09
C TRP A 344 32.36 -7.70 -32.38
N GLU A 345 32.38 -6.74 -31.45
CA GLU A 345 33.54 -6.32 -30.62
C GLU A 345 33.04 -5.70 -29.30
N SER A 346 33.75 -5.89 -28.17
CA SER A 346 33.37 -5.37 -26.84
C SER A 346 34.58 -4.95 -26.00
N ASP A 347 34.49 -3.82 -25.29
CA ASP A 347 35.53 -3.33 -24.38
C ASP A 347 35.18 -3.63 -22.91
N CYS A 348 33.90 -3.57 -22.55
CA CYS A 348 33.40 -3.74 -21.18
C CYS A 348 32.07 -4.51 -21.19
N ALA A 349 31.73 -5.14 -20.07
CA ALA A 349 30.45 -5.83 -19.89
C ALA A 349 29.78 -5.48 -18.56
N VAL A 350 28.47 -5.31 -18.61
CA VAL A 350 27.59 -5.23 -17.42
C VAL A 350 26.79 -6.51 -17.33
N GLY A 351 27.12 -7.35 -16.36
CA GLY A 351 26.43 -8.60 -16.06
C GLY A 351 25.20 -8.38 -15.17
N ILE A 352 24.08 -9.00 -15.50
CA ILE A 352 22.85 -9.00 -14.69
C ILE A 352 22.58 -10.46 -14.33
N VAL A 353 22.59 -10.75 -13.04
CA VAL A 353 22.40 -12.10 -12.51
C VAL A 353 21.02 -12.20 -11.88
N ASP A 354 20.17 -13.03 -12.49
CA ASP A 354 18.87 -13.44 -11.96
C ASP A 354 18.90 -14.96 -11.72
N ILE A 355 18.99 -15.36 -10.45
CA ILE A 355 19.07 -16.76 -10.02
C ILE A 355 17.79 -17.11 -9.26
N HIS A 356 17.46 -18.41 -9.22
CA HIS A 356 16.35 -18.93 -8.44
C HIS A 356 16.35 -18.40 -7.01
N GLY A 357 15.16 -18.09 -6.50
CA GLY A 357 15.03 -17.74 -5.10
C GLY A 357 15.25 -18.93 -4.19
N PHE A 358 15.47 -18.66 -2.91
CA PHE A 358 15.41 -19.70 -1.87
C PHE A 358 14.02 -20.33 -1.85
N GLU A 359 13.96 -21.66 -1.80
CA GLU A 359 12.73 -22.45 -1.88
C GLU A 359 12.61 -23.42 -0.70
N ASP A 360 11.48 -23.34 -0.03
CA ASP A 360 11.02 -24.35 0.93
C ASP A 360 9.60 -24.74 0.54
N LEU A 361 9.48 -25.95 -0.01
CA LEU A 361 8.23 -26.56 -0.43
C LEU A 361 7.81 -27.61 0.60
N GLY A 362 6.53 -27.99 0.61
CA GLY A 362 6.06 -29.04 1.52
C GLY A 362 6.80 -30.38 1.36
N VAL A 363 7.34 -30.66 0.17
CA VAL A 363 8.21 -31.80 -0.12
C VAL A 363 9.44 -31.32 -0.88
N ASN A 364 10.60 -31.27 -0.23
CA ASN A 364 11.86 -30.84 -0.85
C ASN A 364 12.72 -32.04 -1.28
N SER A 365 13.29 -31.97 -2.47
CA SER A 365 14.15 -33.01 -3.04
C SER A 365 15.57 -32.51 -3.33
N LEU A 366 16.34 -33.27 -4.12
CA LEU A 366 17.74 -32.95 -4.44
C LEU A 366 17.87 -31.59 -5.15
N GLU A 367 16.88 -31.24 -5.98
CA GLU A 367 16.86 -30.00 -6.73
C GLU A 367 16.75 -28.77 -5.82
N GLN A 368 15.85 -28.82 -4.83
CA GLN A 368 15.75 -27.78 -3.80
C GLN A 368 17.04 -27.69 -2.99
N LEU A 369 17.69 -28.83 -2.68
CA LEU A 369 18.99 -28.82 -2.00
C LEU A 369 20.06 -28.09 -2.83
N CYS A 370 20.11 -28.33 -4.14
CA CYS A 370 21.02 -27.62 -5.04
C CYS A 370 20.69 -26.12 -5.14
N ILE A 371 19.41 -25.75 -5.30
CA ILE A 371 18.96 -24.35 -5.36
C ILE A 371 19.31 -23.60 -4.06
N ASN A 372 19.01 -24.20 -2.90
CA ASN A 372 19.28 -23.62 -1.60
C ASN A 372 20.79 -23.55 -1.32
N PHE A 373 21.57 -24.54 -1.77
CA PHE A 373 23.03 -24.49 -1.72
C PHE A 373 23.62 -23.33 -2.56
N ALA A 374 23.11 -23.08 -3.77
CA ALA A 374 23.53 -21.91 -4.55
C ALA A 374 23.17 -20.60 -3.86
N ASN A 375 21.96 -20.49 -3.30
CA ASN A 375 21.54 -19.31 -2.54
C ASN A 375 22.41 -19.08 -1.29
N GLU A 376 22.78 -20.13 -0.56
CA GLU A 376 23.71 -20.07 0.57
C GLU A 376 25.08 -19.54 0.14
N HIS A 377 25.58 -19.96 -1.02
CA HIS A 377 26.87 -19.55 -1.55
C HIS A 377 26.88 -18.09 -2.01
N LEU A 378 25.79 -17.65 -2.67
CA LEU A 378 25.58 -16.25 -3.05
C LEU A 378 25.40 -15.35 -1.84
N GLN A 379 24.74 -15.84 -0.79
CA GLN A 379 24.55 -15.11 0.46
C GLN A 379 25.89 -14.90 1.17
N TRP A 380 26.73 -15.95 1.23
CA TRP A 380 28.09 -15.82 1.76
C TRP A 380 28.93 -14.85 0.94
N PHE A 381 28.86 -14.92 -0.39
CA PHE A 381 29.53 -13.97 -1.28
C PHE A 381 29.08 -12.53 -0.99
N PHE A 382 27.77 -12.29 -0.89
CA PHE A 382 27.21 -11.00 -0.52
C PHE A 382 27.79 -10.47 0.79
N SER A 383 27.79 -11.25 1.86
CA SER A 383 28.30 -10.78 3.16
C SER A 383 29.80 -10.45 3.10
N GLN A 384 30.61 -11.23 2.37
CA GLN A 384 32.03 -10.90 2.16
C GLN A 384 32.22 -9.62 1.34
N THR A 385 31.46 -9.45 0.26
CA THR A 385 31.57 -8.27 -0.61
C THR A 385 31.09 -7.00 0.09
N VAL A 386 30.03 -7.05 0.89
CA VAL A 386 29.56 -5.88 1.67
C VAL A 386 30.62 -5.44 2.67
N ILE A 387 31.30 -6.37 3.35
CA ILE A 387 32.41 -6.05 4.25
C ILE A 387 33.58 -5.43 3.47
N ALA A 388 33.97 -6.02 2.33
CA ALA A 388 35.06 -5.52 1.51
C ALA A 388 34.78 -4.12 0.93
N GLN A 389 33.54 -3.87 0.49
CA GLN A 389 33.10 -2.55 -0.01
C GLN A 389 33.12 -1.50 1.10
N GLU A 390 32.75 -1.88 2.32
CA GLU A 390 32.79 -0.99 3.48
C GLU A 390 34.24 -0.67 3.89
N GLU A 391 35.12 -1.68 3.91
CA GLU A 391 36.56 -1.52 4.16
C GLU A 391 37.21 -0.58 3.13
N GLU A 392 36.85 -0.73 1.85
CA GLU A 392 37.33 0.11 0.77
C GLU A 392 36.88 1.58 0.92
N GLU A 393 35.63 1.85 1.33
CA GLU A 393 35.16 3.23 1.60
C GLU A 393 35.94 3.87 2.77
N TYR A 394 36.17 3.13 3.86
CA TYR A 394 36.99 3.63 4.96
C TYR A 394 38.44 3.87 4.54
N ARG A 395 39.00 3.00 3.69
CA ARG A 395 40.35 3.17 3.15
C ARG A 395 40.45 4.42 2.26
N GLN A 396 39.46 4.65 1.40
CA GLN A 396 39.38 5.84 0.54
C GLN A 396 39.29 7.13 1.36
N GLU A 397 38.56 7.12 2.47
CA GLU A 397 38.39 8.27 3.36
C GLU A 397 39.49 8.35 4.46
N GLN A 398 40.48 7.45 4.43
CA GLN A 398 41.59 7.36 5.40
C GLN A 398 41.15 7.23 6.86
N LEU A 399 40.14 6.40 7.10
CA LEU A 399 39.57 6.13 8.43
C LEU A 399 40.14 4.85 9.04
N THR A 400 40.13 4.77 10.38
CA THR A 400 40.60 3.58 11.10
C THR A 400 39.57 2.46 11.02
N TRP A 401 39.88 1.41 10.28
CA TRP A 401 39.05 0.21 10.20
C TRP A 401 39.13 -0.59 11.51
N ILE A 402 37.98 -0.79 12.16
CA ILE A 402 37.85 -1.72 13.27
C ILE A 402 37.42 -3.07 12.65
N PRO A 403 38.25 -4.13 12.73
CA PRO A 403 37.90 -5.41 12.14
C PRO A 403 36.65 -5.96 12.84
N ILE A 404 35.56 -6.01 12.08
CA ILE A 404 34.28 -6.55 12.55
C ILE A 404 34.50 -8.04 12.83
N SER A 405 34.23 -8.46 14.07
CA SER A 405 34.38 -9.85 14.50
C SER A 405 33.59 -10.77 13.55
N LYS A 406 34.30 -11.59 12.77
CA LYS A 406 33.72 -12.61 11.88
C LYS A 406 33.01 -13.66 12.76
N LYS A 407 31.79 -13.35 13.21
CA LYS A 407 30.99 -14.25 14.06
C LYS A 407 30.57 -15.57 13.39
N TYR A 408 30.92 -15.78 12.12
CA TYR A 408 30.60 -17.00 11.37
C TYR A 408 31.87 -17.62 10.79
N SER A 409 32.68 -18.26 11.64
CA SER A 409 33.86 -19.02 11.24
C SER A 409 33.57 -20.49 10.90
N GLN A 410 32.32 -20.95 11.01
CA GLN A 410 31.87 -22.25 10.52
C GLN A 410 30.65 -22.04 9.63
N SER A 411 30.85 -22.10 8.32
CA SER A 411 29.76 -21.86 7.37
C SER A 411 28.94 -23.13 7.15
N CYS A 412 27.62 -22.99 7.00
CA CYS A 412 26.78 -24.07 6.46
C CYS A 412 27.30 -24.59 5.10
N LEU A 413 28.06 -23.76 4.36
CA LEU A 413 28.72 -24.15 3.12
C LEU A 413 29.84 -25.17 3.32
N ASP A 414 30.67 -24.99 4.36
CA ASP A 414 31.70 -25.98 4.70
C ASP A 414 31.03 -27.30 5.07
N PHE A 415 29.92 -27.25 5.81
CA PHE A 415 29.14 -28.44 6.13
C PHE A 415 28.62 -29.18 4.87
N LEU A 416 28.20 -28.45 3.83
CA LEU A 416 27.70 -29.05 2.59
C LEU A 416 28.82 -29.55 1.66
N THR A 417 29.98 -28.88 1.64
CA THR A 417 31.03 -29.07 0.61
C THR A 417 32.38 -29.58 1.11
N ALA A 418 32.65 -29.55 2.42
CA ALA A 418 33.97 -29.90 2.96
C ALA A 418 34.31 -31.36 2.67
N LYS A 419 35.52 -31.59 2.16
CA LYS A 419 36.05 -32.94 1.97
C LYS A 419 36.66 -33.43 3.30
N PRO A 420 36.46 -34.70 3.70
CA PRO A 420 35.83 -35.78 2.95
C PRO A 420 34.35 -36.03 3.27
N HIS A 421 33.78 -35.38 4.30
CA HIS A 421 32.48 -35.77 4.87
C HIS A 421 31.33 -34.80 4.61
N GLY A 422 31.43 -33.81 3.71
CA GLY A 422 30.31 -32.94 3.39
C GLY A 422 29.16 -33.70 2.72
N ILE A 423 27.91 -33.26 2.92
CA ILE A 423 26.71 -33.95 2.39
C ILE A 423 26.84 -34.23 0.88
N LEU A 424 27.30 -33.23 0.10
CA LEU A 424 27.43 -33.35 -1.35
C LEU A 424 28.55 -34.32 -1.75
N CYS A 425 29.65 -34.37 -0.98
CA CYS A 425 30.72 -35.34 -1.18
C CYS A 425 30.26 -36.77 -0.86
N ILE A 426 29.53 -36.96 0.24
CA ILE A 426 28.95 -38.27 0.59
C ILE A 426 27.99 -38.72 -0.52
N LEU A 427 27.20 -37.80 -1.08
CA LEU A 427 26.28 -38.12 -2.17
C LEU A 427 27.04 -38.58 -3.43
N ASP A 428 28.08 -37.86 -3.84
CA ASP A 428 28.89 -38.24 -5.00
C ASP A 428 29.61 -39.58 -4.79
N ASP A 429 30.19 -39.80 -3.60
CA ASP A 429 30.83 -41.06 -3.24
C ASP A 429 29.83 -42.23 -3.28
N GLN A 430 28.63 -42.06 -2.71
CA GLN A 430 27.58 -43.08 -2.78
C GLN A 430 27.05 -43.28 -4.20
N THR A 431 26.99 -42.24 -5.02
CA THR A 431 26.49 -42.32 -6.40
C THR A 431 27.40 -43.18 -7.27
N SER A 432 28.71 -43.13 -7.02
CA SER A 432 29.73 -43.93 -7.70
C SER A 432 29.72 -45.41 -7.33
N LEU A 433 29.10 -45.78 -6.21
CA LEU A 433 29.03 -47.16 -5.74
C LEU A 433 27.80 -47.87 -6.31
N PRO A 434 27.96 -49.04 -6.96
CA PRO A 434 26.84 -49.75 -7.60
C PRO A 434 25.85 -50.35 -6.61
N GLN A 435 26.27 -50.69 -5.38
CA GLN A 435 25.44 -51.28 -4.33
C GLN A 435 24.83 -50.25 -3.36
N ALA A 436 25.14 -48.96 -3.52
CA ALA A 436 24.63 -47.93 -2.62
C ALA A 436 23.15 -47.63 -2.90
N THR A 437 22.40 -47.45 -1.82
CA THR A 437 20.98 -47.04 -1.83
C THR A 437 20.81 -45.70 -1.12
N ASP A 438 19.71 -45.01 -1.39
CA ASP A 438 19.37 -43.74 -0.73
C ASP A 438 19.39 -43.85 0.81
N HIS A 439 18.98 -45.01 1.35
CA HIS A 439 19.04 -45.30 2.77
C HIS A 439 20.49 -45.37 3.29
N THR A 440 21.40 -46.02 2.55
CA THR A 440 22.83 -46.06 2.93
C THR A 440 23.47 -44.67 2.92
N PHE A 441 23.06 -43.81 1.98
CA PHE A 441 23.47 -42.41 1.95
C PHE A 441 22.98 -41.67 3.22
N LEU A 442 21.68 -41.78 3.54
CA LEU A 442 21.11 -41.13 4.72
C LEU A 442 21.75 -41.61 6.04
N GLN A 443 22.02 -42.91 6.16
CA GLN A 443 22.72 -43.48 7.32
C GLN A 443 24.12 -42.86 7.51
N LYS A 444 24.88 -42.68 6.41
CA LYS A 444 26.19 -42.02 6.47
C LYS A 444 26.08 -40.55 6.87
N CYS A 445 25.09 -39.83 6.34
CA CYS A 445 24.82 -38.46 6.77
C CYS A 445 24.50 -38.39 8.28
N HIS A 446 23.63 -39.26 8.78
CA HIS A 446 23.32 -39.33 10.22
C HIS A 446 24.54 -39.67 11.07
N TYR A 447 25.42 -40.56 10.62
CA TYR A 447 26.62 -40.97 11.34
C TYR A 447 27.64 -39.83 11.46
N HIS A 448 27.93 -39.12 10.35
CA HIS A 448 28.94 -38.06 10.34
C HIS A 448 28.43 -36.71 10.87
N HIS A 449 27.13 -36.43 10.75
CA HIS A 449 26.58 -35.10 11.03
C HIS A 449 25.54 -35.04 12.15
N GLY A 450 25.22 -36.16 12.80
CA GLY A 450 24.20 -36.19 13.85
C GLY A 450 24.39 -35.19 15.00
N ASN A 451 25.64 -34.78 15.27
CA ASN A 451 25.99 -33.81 16.32
C ASN A 451 26.26 -32.38 15.79
N SER A 452 26.11 -32.14 14.49
CA SER A 452 26.36 -30.83 13.88
C SER A 452 25.21 -29.87 14.19
N PRO A 453 25.47 -28.58 14.52
CA PRO A 453 24.41 -27.60 14.71
C PRO A 453 23.61 -27.32 13.43
N TRP A 454 24.20 -27.60 12.26
CA TRP A 454 23.60 -27.37 10.95
C TRP A 454 22.73 -28.52 10.45
N TYR A 455 22.67 -29.64 11.19
CA TYR A 455 21.98 -30.86 10.79
C TYR A 455 21.02 -31.31 11.88
N THR A 456 19.78 -31.63 11.50
CA THR A 456 18.80 -32.18 12.43
C THR A 456 18.29 -33.51 11.92
N LYS A 457 18.48 -34.55 12.75
CA LYS A 457 17.97 -35.89 12.50
C LYS A 457 16.48 -35.97 12.88
N PRO A 458 15.61 -36.57 12.06
CA PRO A 458 14.21 -36.75 12.43
C PRO A 458 14.07 -37.67 13.65
N LYS A 459 13.06 -37.41 14.49
CA LYS A 459 12.77 -38.20 15.69
C LYS A 459 12.26 -39.61 15.34
N LEU A 460 11.55 -39.72 14.21
CA LEU A 460 11.09 -40.99 13.64
C LEU A 460 12.05 -41.41 12.51
N PRO A 461 12.20 -42.71 12.22
CA PRO A 461 13.05 -43.20 11.14
C PRO A 461 12.37 -43.01 9.77
N VAL A 462 12.03 -41.77 9.45
CA VAL A 462 11.59 -41.35 8.12
C VAL A 462 12.82 -41.08 7.24
N PRO A 463 12.75 -41.33 5.91
CA PRO A 463 13.86 -41.15 4.99
C PRO A 463 14.09 -39.67 4.66
N GLU A 464 14.35 -38.85 5.67
CA GLU A 464 14.44 -37.39 5.59
C GLU A 464 15.59 -36.85 6.45
N PHE A 465 16.11 -35.69 6.09
CA PHE A 465 17.05 -34.93 6.94
C PHE A 465 16.79 -33.44 6.85
N THR A 466 17.11 -32.71 7.90
CA THR A 466 16.91 -31.24 7.94
C THR A 466 18.24 -30.53 7.98
N VAL A 467 18.41 -29.52 7.14
CA VAL A 467 19.57 -28.62 7.11
C VAL A 467 19.15 -27.24 7.60
N GLN A 468 19.93 -26.65 8.50
CA GLN A 468 19.73 -25.28 8.97
C GLN A 468 20.39 -24.32 7.98
N HIS A 469 19.62 -23.80 7.03
CA HIS A 469 20.10 -22.79 6.08
C HIS A 469 20.07 -21.38 6.68
N TYR A 470 20.70 -20.42 6.00
CA TYR A 470 20.59 -19.00 6.38
C TYR A 470 19.13 -18.50 6.44
N ALA A 471 18.24 -19.10 5.65
CA ALA A 471 16.83 -18.75 5.57
C ALA A 471 15.90 -19.60 6.46
N GLY A 472 16.47 -20.45 7.31
CA GLY A 472 15.73 -21.33 8.21
C GLY A 472 15.93 -22.83 7.94
N PRO A 473 15.33 -23.69 8.78
CA PRO A 473 15.41 -25.14 8.62
C PRO A 473 14.62 -25.61 7.40
N VAL A 474 15.26 -26.40 6.53
CA VAL A 474 14.59 -27.06 5.39
C VAL A 474 14.76 -28.57 5.51
N THR A 475 13.64 -29.29 5.42
CA THR A 475 13.61 -30.76 5.47
C THR A 475 13.59 -31.33 4.06
N TYR A 476 14.55 -32.20 3.76
CA TYR A 476 14.73 -32.86 2.46
C TYR A 476 14.38 -34.35 2.54
N GLN A 477 13.58 -34.82 1.59
CA GLN A 477 13.21 -36.23 1.45
C GLN A 477 14.18 -36.96 0.52
N VAL A 478 14.81 -38.02 1.02
CA VAL A 478 15.91 -38.74 0.35
C VAL A 478 15.41 -39.73 -0.71
N HIS A 479 14.27 -39.48 -1.34
CA HIS A 479 13.75 -40.38 -2.37
C HIS A 479 14.44 -40.14 -3.72
N LYS A 480 15.04 -41.20 -4.28
CA LYS A 480 15.72 -41.19 -5.60
C LYS A 480 16.88 -40.18 -5.70
N PHE A 481 17.55 -39.88 -4.58
CA PHE A 481 18.67 -38.94 -4.57
C PHE A 481 19.85 -39.45 -5.42
N LEU A 482 20.21 -40.71 -5.26
CA LEU A 482 21.31 -41.31 -6.02
C LEU A 482 21.00 -41.40 -7.52
N SER A 483 19.78 -41.79 -7.89
CA SER A 483 19.42 -41.88 -9.31
C SER A 483 19.36 -40.50 -9.97
N LYS A 484 18.83 -39.48 -9.27
CA LYS A 484 18.87 -38.09 -9.73
C LYS A 484 20.29 -37.56 -9.90
N ASN A 485 21.21 -37.92 -9.00
CA ASN A 485 22.59 -37.44 -9.07
C ASN A 485 23.42 -38.11 -10.20
N ARG A 486 23.02 -39.29 -10.70
CA ARG A 486 23.79 -40.01 -11.73
C ARG A 486 23.88 -39.24 -13.06
N ASP A 487 22.91 -38.36 -13.42
CA ASP A 487 22.85 -37.45 -14.60
C ASP A 487 23.75 -37.84 -15.80
N GLN A 488 23.69 -39.12 -16.20
CA GLN A 488 24.49 -39.70 -17.26
C GLN A 488 23.56 -40.36 -18.27
N LEU A 489 23.65 -39.88 -19.50
CA LEU A 489 23.03 -40.53 -20.64
C LEU A 489 23.83 -41.76 -21.01
N ARG A 490 23.11 -42.85 -21.31
CA ARG A 490 23.74 -44.05 -21.80
C ARG A 490 24.32 -43.79 -23.19
N PRO A 491 25.51 -44.32 -23.53
CA PRO A 491 26.16 -44.05 -24.80
C PRO A 491 25.33 -44.53 -25.99
N GLU A 492 24.55 -45.60 -25.84
CA GLU A 492 23.65 -46.10 -26.89
C GLU A 492 22.60 -45.06 -27.31
N VAL A 493 22.07 -44.31 -26.33
CA VAL A 493 21.09 -43.24 -26.56
C VAL A 493 21.72 -42.11 -27.38
N LEU A 494 22.97 -41.74 -27.05
CA LEU A 494 23.71 -40.72 -27.80
C LEU A 494 23.95 -41.16 -29.25
N ASP A 495 24.28 -42.44 -29.46
CA ASP A 495 24.52 -42.99 -30.80
C ASP A 495 23.25 -42.99 -31.65
N ILE A 496 22.11 -43.43 -31.10
CA ILE A 496 20.82 -43.45 -31.80
C ILE A 496 20.42 -42.06 -32.27
N PHE A 497 20.45 -41.07 -31.38
CA PHE A 497 20.01 -39.71 -31.73
C PHE A 497 21.02 -38.95 -32.58
N SER A 498 22.31 -39.26 -32.49
CA SER A 498 23.33 -38.69 -33.39
C SER A 498 23.12 -39.07 -34.86
N GLN A 499 22.47 -40.21 -35.12
CA GLN A 499 22.12 -40.73 -36.44
C GLN A 499 20.69 -40.38 -36.89
N SER A 500 19.96 -39.56 -36.13
CA SER A 500 18.60 -39.13 -36.49
C SER A 500 18.59 -38.41 -37.85
N ARG A 501 17.53 -38.62 -38.64
CA ARG A 501 17.33 -37.86 -39.89
C ARG A 501 16.85 -36.42 -39.65
N LEU A 502 16.41 -36.08 -38.44
CA LEU A 502 16.15 -34.70 -38.06
C LEU A 502 17.47 -33.97 -37.81
N LYS A 503 17.74 -32.95 -38.65
CA LYS A 503 19.00 -32.18 -38.59
C LYS A 503 19.26 -31.56 -37.21
N VAL A 504 18.22 -31.03 -36.56
CA VAL A 504 18.31 -30.45 -35.22
C VAL A 504 18.78 -31.48 -34.20
N VAL A 505 18.07 -32.62 -34.10
CA VAL A 505 18.37 -33.69 -33.15
C VAL A 505 19.78 -34.27 -33.40
N SER A 506 20.12 -34.56 -34.66
CA SER A 506 21.44 -35.08 -35.01
C SER A 506 22.56 -34.13 -34.59
N HIS A 507 22.43 -32.82 -34.90
CA HIS A 507 23.43 -31.82 -34.55
C HIS A 507 23.62 -31.69 -33.03
N ILE A 508 22.51 -31.61 -32.30
CA ILE A 508 22.50 -31.47 -30.85
C ILE A 508 23.22 -32.66 -30.17
N PHE A 509 22.91 -33.89 -30.58
CA PHE A 509 23.48 -35.09 -29.97
C PHE A 509 24.92 -35.37 -30.43
N GLN A 510 25.32 -34.98 -31.65
CA GLN A 510 26.72 -35.03 -32.08
C GLN A 510 27.61 -34.12 -31.23
N ARG A 511 27.13 -32.90 -30.92
CA ARG A 511 27.85 -31.98 -30.02
C ARG A 511 27.96 -32.53 -28.60
N ALA A 512 26.88 -33.11 -28.07
CA ALA A 512 26.89 -33.77 -26.75
C ALA A 512 27.86 -34.96 -26.69
N LYS A 513 27.92 -35.77 -27.76
CA LYS A 513 28.85 -36.90 -27.90
C LYS A 513 30.32 -36.43 -27.93
N ALA A 514 30.62 -35.36 -28.66
CA ALA A 514 31.96 -34.77 -28.70
C ALA A 514 32.45 -34.26 -27.33
N ALA A 515 31.56 -33.58 -26.58
CA ALA A 515 31.86 -33.10 -25.23
C ALA A 515 32.14 -34.26 -24.23
N CYS A 516 31.45 -35.39 -24.39
CA CYS A 516 31.70 -36.60 -23.59
C CYS A 516 33.03 -37.28 -23.96
N GLY A 517 33.42 -37.27 -25.24
CA GLY A 517 34.66 -37.85 -25.75
C GLY A 517 35.92 -37.13 -25.26
N GLN A 518 35.98 -35.80 -25.40
CA GLN A 518 37.17 -35.00 -25.03
C GLN A 518 37.55 -35.12 -23.54
N ARG A 519 36.57 -35.31 -22.65
CA ARG A 519 36.79 -35.45 -21.20
C ARG A 519 37.34 -36.82 -20.79
N ARG A 520 37.19 -37.86 -21.62
CA ARG A 520 37.77 -39.19 -21.36
C ARG A 520 39.27 -39.26 -21.68
N GLU A 521 39.76 -38.41 -22.59
CA GLU A 521 41.17 -38.41 -23.02
C GLU A 521 42.10 -37.58 -22.11
N LEU A 522 41.59 -36.56 -21.42
CA LEU A 522 42.34 -35.73 -20.46
C LEU A 522 42.59 -36.43 -19.10
N GLY A 523 41.93 -37.56 -18.83
CA GLY A 523 42.17 -38.39 -17.67
C GLY A 523 43.31 -39.38 -17.92
N GLY A 524 44.53 -39.00 -17.54
CA GLY A 524 45.71 -39.88 -17.64
C GLY A 524 45.46 -41.27 -17.01
N LYS A 525 46.04 -42.30 -17.62
CA LYS A 525 46.02 -43.71 -17.17
C LYS A 525 46.53 -43.81 -15.72
N GLY A 526 45.65 -43.79 -14.73
CA GLY A 526 46.03 -44.05 -13.33
C GLY A 526 45.11 -43.52 -12.23
N LEU A 527 44.35 -42.44 -12.46
CA LEU A 527 43.35 -41.98 -11.48
C LEU A 527 41.96 -42.47 -11.91
N ARG A 528 41.21 -43.07 -10.96
CA ARG A 528 39.80 -43.45 -11.16
C ARG A 528 39.06 -42.28 -11.81
N PRO A 529 38.36 -42.47 -12.95
CA PRO A 529 37.62 -41.39 -13.58
C PRO A 529 36.62 -40.84 -12.57
N GLN A 530 36.78 -39.58 -12.16
CA GLN A 530 35.78 -38.89 -11.35
C GLN A 530 34.47 -38.93 -12.14
N THR A 531 33.50 -39.69 -11.62
CA THR A 531 32.17 -39.79 -12.20
C THR A 531 31.54 -38.40 -12.18
N CYS A 532 31.24 -37.84 -13.35
CA CYS A 532 30.65 -36.52 -13.49
C CYS A 532 29.18 -36.57 -13.09
N THR A 533 28.92 -36.37 -11.80
CA THR A 533 27.58 -36.32 -11.18
C THR A 533 26.89 -34.98 -11.44
N LEU A 534 25.58 -34.92 -11.22
CA LEU A 534 24.83 -33.66 -11.30
C LEU A 534 25.40 -32.63 -10.32
N VAL A 535 25.64 -33.05 -9.08
CA VAL A 535 26.14 -32.17 -8.01
C VAL A 535 27.55 -31.67 -8.28
N SER A 536 28.45 -32.49 -8.82
CA SER A 536 29.79 -32.01 -9.19
C SER A 536 29.78 -31.00 -10.33
N LYS A 537 28.97 -31.22 -11.39
CA LYS A 537 28.73 -30.23 -12.46
C LYS A 537 28.15 -28.94 -11.88
N PHE A 538 27.20 -29.06 -10.96
CA PHE A 538 26.56 -27.94 -10.27
C PHE A 538 27.58 -27.11 -9.48
N GLN A 539 28.40 -27.77 -8.66
CA GLN A 539 29.45 -27.12 -7.88
C GLN A 539 30.46 -26.40 -8.78
N GLN A 540 30.91 -27.03 -9.86
CA GLN A 540 31.83 -26.41 -10.81
C GLN A 540 31.20 -25.15 -11.44
N SER A 541 29.95 -25.25 -11.90
CA SER A 541 29.22 -24.12 -12.49
C SER A 541 29.04 -22.95 -11.52
N LEU A 542 28.76 -23.23 -10.24
CA LEU A 542 28.61 -22.22 -9.21
C LEU A 542 29.95 -21.57 -8.84
N GLN A 543 31.04 -22.35 -8.83
CA GLN A 543 32.40 -21.85 -8.63
C GLN A 543 32.83 -20.94 -9.77
N GLU A 544 32.55 -21.30 -11.02
CA GLU A 544 32.81 -20.47 -12.20
C GLU A 544 32.04 -19.14 -12.14
N LEU A 545 30.75 -19.19 -11.78
CA LEU A 545 29.94 -17.99 -11.58
C LEU A 545 30.50 -17.10 -10.46
N THR A 546 30.81 -17.67 -9.30
CA THR A 546 31.33 -16.91 -8.16
C THR A 546 32.72 -16.33 -8.45
N ALA A 547 33.55 -17.04 -9.21
CA ALA A 547 34.85 -16.53 -9.64
C ALA A 547 34.71 -15.30 -10.55
N ARG A 548 33.74 -15.32 -11.48
CA ARG A 548 33.40 -14.13 -12.29
C ARG A 548 32.91 -12.98 -11.41
N LEU A 549 31.97 -13.25 -10.50
CA LEU A 549 31.44 -12.23 -9.58
C LEU A 549 32.51 -11.60 -8.68
N ARG A 550 33.54 -12.35 -8.26
CA ARG A 550 34.67 -11.82 -7.49
C ARG A 550 35.59 -10.93 -8.32
N GLY A 551 35.69 -11.16 -9.63
CA GLY A 551 36.47 -10.33 -10.55
C GLY A 551 35.78 -9.00 -10.90
N SER A 552 34.45 -8.94 -10.76
CA SER A 552 33.62 -7.79 -11.10
C SER A 552 33.24 -6.94 -9.89
N HIS A 553 32.96 -5.65 -10.10
CA HIS A 553 32.35 -4.81 -9.07
C HIS A 553 30.83 -5.09 -9.00
N SER A 554 30.35 -5.51 -7.83
CA SER A 554 28.99 -6.04 -7.65
C SER A 554 28.02 -5.05 -7.01
N PHE A 555 26.84 -4.85 -7.63
CA PHE A 555 25.69 -4.15 -7.08
C PHE A 555 24.64 -5.15 -6.61
N PHE A 556 23.94 -4.84 -5.52
CA PHE A 556 22.99 -5.76 -4.90
C PHE A 556 21.57 -5.21 -4.90
N ILE A 557 20.64 -6.01 -5.42
CA ILE A 557 19.20 -5.75 -5.36
C ILE A 557 18.55 -6.90 -4.58
N ARG A 558 17.83 -6.54 -3.50
CA ARG A 558 17.13 -7.47 -2.62
C ARG A 558 15.62 -7.32 -2.82
N CYS A 559 15.03 -8.31 -3.46
CA CYS A 559 13.60 -8.38 -3.74
C CYS A 559 12.86 -9.07 -2.58
N ILE A 560 11.80 -8.42 -2.07
CA ILE A 560 11.00 -8.86 -0.93
C ILE A 560 9.54 -9.02 -1.37
N THR A 561 8.92 -10.12 -0.94
CA THR A 561 7.49 -10.37 -1.15
C THR A 561 6.69 -9.82 0.04
N PRO A 562 5.73 -8.90 -0.13
CA PRO A 562 5.06 -8.26 1.02
C PRO A 562 4.05 -9.18 1.73
N ASN A 563 3.49 -10.18 1.05
CA ASN A 563 2.55 -11.14 1.64
C ASN A 563 2.55 -12.47 0.84
N PRO A 564 2.25 -13.61 1.48
CA PRO A 564 2.24 -14.92 0.81
C PRO A 564 1.03 -15.14 -0.11
N ARG A 565 -0.04 -14.33 0.01
CA ARG A 565 -1.29 -14.46 -0.75
C ARG A 565 -1.27 -13.76 -2.11
N LYS A 566 -0.16 -13.10 -2.48
CA LYS A 566 0.00 -12.32 -3.72
C LYS A 566 -1.02 -11.17 -3.88
N LEU A 567 -1.48 -10.59 -2.78
CA LEU A 567 -2.47 -9.51 -2.78
C LEU A 567 -1.79 -8.13 -2.85
N SER A 568 -2.33 -7.23 -3.67
CA SER A 568 -1.84 -5.84 -3.76
C SER A 568 -2.12 -5.05 -2.48
N SER A 569 -1.24 -4.11 -2.14
CA SER A 569 -1.38 -3.19 -0.99
C SER A 569 -1.43 -3.83 0.40
N ILE A 570 -1.19 -5.14 0.53
CA ILE A 570 -1.13 -5.84 1.82
C ILE A 570 0.33 -6.10 2.20
N PHE A 571 0.71 -5.68 3.41
CA PHE A 571 2.04 -5.88 3.97
C PHE A 571 1.96 -6.72 5.26
N ASP A 572 2.40 -7.97 5.18
CA ASP A 572 2.48 -8.89 6.30
C ASP A 572 3.81 -8.68 7.06
N VAL A 573 3.70 -8.22 8.31
CA VAL A 573 4.86 -7.83 9.12
C VAL A 573 5.70 -9.04 9.52
N GLU A 574 5.08 -10.16 9.88
CA GLU A 574 5.80 -11.36 10.31
C GLU A 574 6.51 -12.01 9.13
N TYR A 575 5.81 -12.08 7.99
CA TYR A 575 6.37 -12.65 6.77
C TYR A 575 7.55 -11.83 6.23
N VAL A 576 7.43 -10.50 6.21
CA VAL A 576 8.55 -9.63 5.77
C VAL A 576 9.68 -9.61 6.80
N SER A 577 9.38 -9.65 8.10
CA SER A 577 10.41 -9.75 9.16
C SER A 577 11.26 -11.00 8.99
N CYS A 578 10.61 -12.15 8.73
CA CYS A 578 11.28 -13.41 8.43
C CYS A 578 12.24 -13.26 7.24
N GLN A 579 11.78 -12.70 6.11
CA GLN A 579 12.61 -12.46 4.93
C GLN A 579 13.78 -11.49 5.19
N LEU A 580 13.60 -10.46 6.01
CA LEU A 580 14.68 -9.51 6.35
C LEU A 580 15.79 -10.14 7.19
N ARG A 581 15.43 -11.06 8.10
CA ARG A 581 16.41 -11.83 8.88
C ARG A 581 17.23 -12.73 7.96
N HIS A 582 16.56 -13.37 7.02
CA HIS A 582 17.16 -14.32 6.10
C HIS A 582 17.95 -13.63 4.97
N SER A 583 17.54 -12.48 4.45
CA SER A 583 18.24 -11.84 3.34
C SER A 583 19.67 -11.33 3.65
N GLY A 584 20.11 -11.39 4.92
CA GLY A 584 21.33 -10.78 5.43
C GLY A 584 21.34 -9.26 5.37
N ILE A 585 20.18 -8.63 5.12
CA ILE A 585 20.04 -7.17 5.20
C ILE A 585 20.28 -6.70 6.63
N LEU A 586 19.75 -7.41 7.62
CA LEU A 586 19.98 -7.05 9.03
C LEU A 586 21.46 -7.18 9.41
N GLU A 587 22.18 -8.15 8.85
CA GLU A 587 23.63 -8.28 9.05
C GLU A 587 24.39 -7.13 8.39
N ALA A 588 24.02 -6.75 7.16
CA ALA A 588 24.60 -5.59 6.48
C ALA A 588 24.35 -4.28 7.27
N ILE A 589 23.15 -4.09 7.81
CA ILE A 589 22.84 -2.95 8.69
C ILE A 589 23.64 -3.03 9.99
N HIS A 590 23.81 -4.23 10.56
CA HIS A 590 24.60 -4.42 11.78
C HIS A 590 26.07 -4.04 11.54
N ILE A 591 26.66 -4.51 10.43
CA ILE A 591 28.00 -4.14 9.95
C ILE A 591 28.12 -2.61 9.82
N GLN A 592 27.14 -1.95 9.19
CA GLN A 592 27.13 -0.49 9.04
C GLN A 592 26.94 0.25 10.39
N LYS A 593 26.21 -0.34 11.33
CA LYS A 593 25.95 0.23 12.66
C LYS A 593 27.16 0.14 13.59
N GLU A 594 27.92 -0.96 13.52
CA GLU A 594 29.18 -1.11 14.27
C GLU A 594 30.23 -0.08 13.83
N GLY A 595 30.24 0.27 12.53
CA GLY A 595 31.00 1.39 11.99
C GLY A 595 30.32 2.75 12.23
N PHE A 596 30.23 3.54 11.16
CA PHE A 596 29.60 4.86 11.16
C PHE A 596 28.45 4.93 10.14
N PRO A 597 27.19 4.71 10.57
CA PRO A 597 26.05 4.58 9.67
C PRO A 597 25.64 5.91 9.01
N VAL A 598 25.94 7.06 9.63
CA VAL A 598 25.55 8.38 9.12
C VAL A 598 26.76 9.02 8.44
N ARG A 599 26.66 9.18 7.12
CA ARG A 599 27.71 9.75 6.27
C ARG A 599 27.18 11.01 5.61
N LEU A 600 27.82 12.16 5.86
CA LEU A 600 27.38 13.44 5.30
C LEU A 600 28.56 14.16 4.63
N PRO A 601 28.46 14.53 3.35
CA PRO A 601 29.45 15.41 2.72
C PRO A 601 29.58 16.72 3.50
N PHE A 602 30.80 17.27 3.59
CA PHE A 602 31.04 18.48 4.38
C PHE A 602 30.12 19.64 4.03
N GLN A 603 29.85 19.86 2.75
CA GLN A 603 28.93 20.91 2.29
C GLN A 603 27.50 20.71 2.82
N SER A 604 26.98 19.48 2.75
CA SER A 604 25.62 19.17 3.23
C SER A 604 25.52 19.26 4.75
N PHE A 605 26.58 18.84 5.46
CA PHE A 605 26.67 18.95 6.91
C PHE A 605 26.65 20.42 7.36
N LEU A 606 27.47 21.28 6.74
CA LEU A 606 27.53 22.70 7.06
C LEU A 606 26.26 23.46 6.68
N ALA A 607 25.62 23.12 5.56
CA ALA A 607 24.36 23.76 5.17
C ALA A 607 23.26 23.54 6.21
N ARG A 608 23.21 22.35 6.84
CA ARG A 608 22.21 22.02 7.86
C ARG A 608 22.62 22.47 9.26
N TYR A 609 23.83 22.14 9.70
CA TYR A 609 24.27 22.30 11.09
C TYR A 609 25.22 23.48 11.32
N GLY A 610 25.65 24.18 10.27
CA GLY A 610 26.64 25.26 10.38
C GLY A 610 26.23 26.38 11.33
N LEU A 611 24.92 26.67 11.44
CA LEU A 611 24.38 27.66 12.36
C LEU A 611 24.55 27.28 13.84
N LEU A 612 24.76 26.01 14.17
CA LEU A 612 24.95 25.56 15.56
C LEU A 612 26.25 26.10 16.17
N ALA A 613 27.31 26.29 15.37
CA ALA A 613 28.62 26.78 15.83
C ALA A 613 28.66 28.29 16.15
N GLY A 614 27.55 29.02 15.97
CA GLY A 614 27.45 30.41 16.43
C GLY A 614 28.21 31.47 15.62
N GLY A 615 28.98 31.09 14.59
CA GLY A 615 29.64 31.99 13.65
C GLY A 615 29.29 31.64 12.20
N SER A 616 29.19 32.64 11.32
CA SER A 616 29.13 32.38 9.88
C SER A 616 30.45 31.73 9.46
N PRO A 617 30.44 30.54 8.83
CA PRO A 617 31.69 29.97 8.32
C PRO A 617 32.22 30.92 7.24
N SER A 618 33.29 31.66 7.56
CA SER A 618 34.15 32.23 6.54
C SER A 618 34.73 31.08 5.73
N SER A 619 35.17 31.37 4.51
CA SER A 619 35.71 30.46 3.49
C SER A 619 37.00 29.72 3.88
N LEU A 620 37.14 29.32 5.15
CA LEU A 620 38.17 28.45 5.67
C LEU A 620 37.67 27.00 5.55
N GLN A 621 38.60 26.09 5.26
CA GLN A 621 38.36 24.76 4.69
C GLN A 621 37.14 24.05 5.30
N GLN A 622 36.25 23.54 4.46
CA GLN A 622 34.97 22.92 4.86
C GLN A 622 35.10 21.87 5.99
N ARG A 623 36.27 21.21 6.08
CA ARG A 623 36.63 20.28 7.14
C ARG A 623 36.74 20.93 8.53
N GLU A 624 37.36 22.11 8.63
CA GLU A 624 37.55 22.85 9.89
C GLU A 624 36.21 23.39 10.41
N GLY A 625 35.34 23.87 9.51
CA GLY A 625 33.99 24.28 9.88
C GLY A 625 33.17 23.12 10.44
N CYS A 626 33.26 21.92 9.83
CA CYS A 626 32.60 20.73 10.36
C CYS A 626 33.16 20.34 11.73
N ALA A 627 34.49 20.38 11.88
CA ALA A 627 35.16 20.08 13.14
C ALA A 627 34.75 21.07 14.25
N ALA A 628 34.59 22.36 13.95
CA ALA A 628 34.15 23.37 14.91
C ALA A 628 32.70 23.14 15.39
N VAL A 629 31.78 22.78 14.49
CA VAL A 629 30.40 22.40 14.84
C VAL A 629 30.40 21.15 15.73
N LEU A 630 31.17 20.13 15.36
CA LEU A 630 31.24 18.89 16.14
C LEU A 630 31.89 19.10 17.50
N ALA A 631 32.96 19.89 17.59
CA ALA A 631 33.61 20.24 18.85
C ALA A 631 32.68 21.03 19.78
N HIS A 632 31.86 21.94 19.23
CA HIS A 632 30.91 22.72 20.02
C HIS A 632 29.74 21.87 20.56
N VAL A 633 29.29 20.87 19.81
CA VAL A 633 28.11 20.05 20.15
C VAL A 633 28.48 18.79 20.93
N LEU A 634 29.52 18.08 20.52
CA LEU A 634 29.91 16.75 21.03
C LEU A 634 31.13 16.80 21.97
N GLY A 635 31.89 17.90 21.98
CA GLY A 635 33.15 18.01 22.72
C GLY A 635 34.34 17.37 21.99
N SER A 636 35.36 16.95 22.74
CA SER A 636 36.59 16.26 22.28
C SER A 636 36.32 15.08 21.33
N PRO A 637 37.30 14.61 20.52
CA PRO A 637 37.09 13.48 19.62
C PRO A 637 36.74 12.23 20.44
N SER A 638 35.49 11.81 20.37
CA SER A 638 34.98 10.56 20.93
C SER A 638 34.79 9.55 19.82
N ASP A 639 34.70 8.26 20.17
CA ASP A 639 34.36 7.16 19.23
C ASP A 639 33.02 7.34 18.49
N LEU A 640 32.31 8.45 18.74
CA LEU A 640 31.02 8.81 18.16
C LEU A 640 31.15 9.48 16.79
N TYR A 641 32.30 10.03 16.41
CA TYR A 641 32.49 10.61 15.08
C TYR A 641 33.92 10.47 14.54
N GLN A 642 34.04 10.38 13.22
CA GLN A 642 35.31 10.45 12.50
C GLN A 642 35.20 11.38 11.28
N MET A 643 36.30 12.03 10.94
CA MET A 643 36.38 12.99 9.85
C MET A 643 37.22 12.41 8.72
N GLY A 644 36.56 12.07 7.60
CA GLY A 644 37.23 11.62 6.39
C GLY A 644 37.91 12.75 5.62
N LEU A 645 38.20 12.47 4.35
CA LEU A 645 38.72 13.44 3.38
C LEU A 645 37.60 14.29 2.77
N THR A 646 36.41 13.72 2.56
CA THR A 646 35.29 14.42 1.91
C THR A 646 33.99 14.44 2.72
N LYS A 647 33.85 13.50 3.66
CA LYS A 647 32.61 13.28 4.44
C LYS A 647 32.87 13.27 5.94
N VAL A 648 31.84 13.63 6.71
CA VAL A 648 31.72 13.40 8.15
C VAL A 648 31.05 12.05 8.37
N PHE A 649 31.66 11.22 9.23
CA PHE A 649 31.14 9.91 9.65
C PHE A 649 30.68 10.01 11.11
N LEU A 650 29.41 9.71 11.37
CA LEU A 650 28.77 9.88 12.68
C LEU A 650 28.09 8.58 13.11
N LYS A 651 28.17 8.29 14.41
CA LYS A 651 27.28 7.33 15.07
C LYS A 651 25.90 7.94 15.28
N GLU A 652 24.92 7.07 15.48
CA GLU A 652 23.52 7.47 15.62
C GLU A 652 23.29 8.38 16.84
N GLU A 653 24.01 8.13 17.93
CA GLU A 653 23.98 8.94 19.16
C GLU A 653 24.43 10.39 18.91
N ALA A 654 25.53 10.57 18.17
CA ALA A 654 26.02 11.90 17.78
C ALA A 654 25.02 12.65 16.90
N ARG A 655 24.39 11.94 15.94
CA ARG A 655 23.33 12.53 15.10
C ARG A 655 22.12 12.95 15.93
N GLN A 656 21.67 12.14 16.87
CA GLN A 656 20.53 12.48 17.73
C GLN A 656 20.83 13.71 18.61
N GLN A 657 22.07 13.88 19.07
CA GLN A 657 22.48 15.09 19.79
C GLN A 657 22.44 16.34 18.89
N LEU A 658 23.00 16.25 17.68
CA LEU A 658 22.95 17.32 16.68
C LEU A 658 21.50 17.72 16.33
N GLU A 659 20.64 16.74 16.09
CA GLU A 659 19.24 16.99 15.71
C GLU A 659 18.44 17.61 16.87
N ARG A 660 18.67 17.18 18.12
CA ARG A 660 18.04 17.78 19.30
C ARG A 660 18.38 19.26 19.44
N LEU A 661 19.67 19.63 19.34
CA LEU A 661 20.09 21.03 19.42
C LEU A 661 19.57 21.86 18.24
N TRP A 662 19.55 21.26 17.05
CA TRP A 662 18.97 21.87 15.86
C TRP A 662 17.49 22.18 16.05
N GLN A 663 16.69 21.21 16.51
CA GLN A 663 15.27 21.37 16.80
C GLN A 663 15.00 22.41 17.89
N GLN A 664 15.83 22.44 18.95
CA GLN A 664 15.74 23.46 20.00
C GLN A 664 15.97 24.87 19.43
N ARG A 665 16.98 25.05 18.58
CA ARG A 665 17.28 26.35 17.96
C ARG A 665 16.21 26.79 16.97
N GLN A 666 15.66 25.86 16.18
CA GLN A 666 14.51 26.12 15.32
C GLN A 666 13.28 26.56 16.13
N SER A 667 12.97 25.83 17.21
CA SER A 667 11.85 26.14 18.09
C SER A 667 12.00 27.54 18.71
N TRP A 668 13.21 27.87 19.20
CA TRP A 668 13.51 29.20 19.74
C TRP A 668 13.37 30.31 18.71
N ALA A 669 13.81 30.07 17.46
CA ALA A 669 13.66 31.02 16.36
C ALA A 669 12.18 31.24 16.00
N VAL A 670 11.39 30.17 15.89
CA VAL A 670 9.95 30.23 15.63
C VAL A 670 9.22 30.98 16.75
N VAL A 671 9.50 30.68 18.01
CA VAL A 671 8.91 31.40 19.16
C VAL A 671 9.28 32.88 19.14
N THR A 672 10.52 33.21 18.76
CA THR A 672 10.95 34.61 18.64
C THR A 672 10.22 35.34 17.52
N LEU A 673 10.01 34.69 16.37
CA LEU A 673 9.22 35.21 15.26
C LEU A 673 7.75 35.39 15.66
N GLN A 674 7.13 34.37 16.26
CA GLN A 674 5.76 34.42 16.76
C GLN A 674 5.59 35.56 17.78
N ARG A 675 6.53 35.73 18.72
CA ARG A 675 6.51 36.81 19.72
C ARG A 675 6.56 38.19 19.05
N LYS A 676 7.44 38.40 18.07
CA LYS A 676 7.53 39.67 17.33
C LYS A 676 6.27 39.92 16.49
N PHE A 677 5.73 38.88 15.86
CA PHE A 677 4.54 38.96 15.03
C PHE A 677 3.28 39.28 15.86
N ARG A 678 3.05 38.56 16.97
CA ARG A 678 1.96 38.84 17.92
C ARG A 678 2.03 40.27 18.47
N ARG A 679 3.24 40.74 18.83
CA ARG A 679 3.45 42.14 19.26
C ARG A 679 3.09 43.13 18.15
N LEU A 680 3.46 42.86 16.91
CA LEU A 680 3.16 43.73 15.76
C LEU A 680 1.65 43.78 15.49
N LEU A 681 0.98 42.63 15.52
CA LEU A 681 -0.46 42.50 15.32
C LEU A 681 -1.23 43.26 16.41
N GLN A 682 -0.86 43.08 17.68
CA GLN A 682 -1.50 43.78 18.80
C GLN A 682 -1.28 45.29 18.74
N ARG A 683 -0.07 45.75 18.36
CA ARG A 683 0.21 47.19 18.14
C ARG A 683 -0.58 47.78 16.99
N ARG A 684 -0.94 47.00 15.96
CA ARG A 684 -1.82 47.46 14.87
C ARG A 684 -3.29 47.51 15.33
N ARG A 685 -3.77 46.47 16.02
CA ARG A 685 -5.14 46.41 16.58
C ARG A 685 -5.39 47.54 17.58
N LEU A 686 -4.44 47.81 18.47
CA LEU A 686 -4.53 48.91 19.44
C LEU A 686 -4.62 50.28 18.75
N ARG A 687 -3.81 50.53 17.71
CA ARG A 687 -3.86 51.78 16.93
C ARG A 687 -5.21 51.98 16.26
N LEU A 688 -5.71 50.95 15.58
CA LEU A 688 -7.04 50.98 14.95
C LEU A 688 -8.15 51.23 15.99
N LEU A 689 -8.08 50.59 17.16
CA LEU A 689 -9.07 50.78 18.22
C LEU A 689 -9.03 52.22 18.76
N GLN A 690 -7.83 52.79 18.98
CA GLN A 690 -7.66 54.18 19.41
C GLN A 690 -8.24 55.17 18.38
N GLU A 691 -8.01 54.94 17.08
CA GLU A 691 -8.59 55.76 16.00
C GLU A 691 -10.13 55.66 15.96
N LYS A 692 -10.70 54.47 16.15
CA LYS A 692 -12.17 54.29 16.17
C LYS A 692 -12.82 54.91 17.41
N VAL A 693 -12.21 54.73 18.59
CA VAL A 693 -12.71 55.31 19.85
C VAL A 693 -12.68 56.84 19.77
N THR A 694 -11.60 57.44 19.25
CA THR A 694 -11.52 58.90 19.09
C THR A 694 -12.57 59.43 18.12
N LEU A 695 -12.90 58.70 17.05
CA LEU A 695 -13.97 59.05 16.11
C LEU A 695 -15.37 58.99 16.77
N ILE A 696 -15.66 57.94 17.54
CA ILE A 696 -16.91 57.80 18.30
C ILE A 696 -17.04 58.91 19.34
N GLN A 697 -15.96 59.20 20.09
CA GLN A 697 -15.93 60.29 21.07
C GLN A 697 -16.20 61.64 20.40
N ALA A 698 -15.63 61.90 19.22
CA ALA A 698 -15.90 63.11 18.45
C ALA A 698 -17.38 63.21 18.02
N HIS A 699 -17.98 62.11 17.53
CA HIS A 699 -19.40 62.05 17.17
C HIS A 699 -20.32 62.29 18.37
N PHE A 700 -20.03 61.65 19.52
CA PHE A 700 -20.82 61.79 20.73
C PHE A 700 -20.74 63.20 21.32
N ARG A 701 -19.54 63.80 21.37
CA ARG A 701 -19.34 65.20 21.75
C ARG A 701 -20.14 66.14 20.83
N GLY A 702 -20.11 65.90 19.52
CA GLY A 702 -20.92 66.63 18.54
C GLY A 702 -22.42 66.47 18.74
N TYR A 703 -22.91 65.26 19.04
CA TYR A 703 -24.31 65.00 19.34
C TYR A 703 -24.78 65.71 20.61
N GLN A 704 -24.00 65.64 21.70
CA GLN A 704 -24.31 66.35 22.94
C GLN A 704 -24.44 67.87 22.71
N ALA A 705 -23.52 68.47 21.95
CA ALA A 705 -23.59 69.89 21.58
C ALA A 705 -24.87 70.22 20.80
N ARG A 706 -25.22 69.42 19.78
CA ARG A 706 -26.46 69.59 18.99
C ARG A 706 -27.72 69.44 19.84
N LYS A 707 -27.76 68.46 20.77
CA LYS A 707 -28.88 68.25 21.71
C LYS A 707 -29.05 69.44 22.65
N ARG A 708 -27.94 70.00 23.16
CA ARG A 708 -27.95 71.21 24.00
C ARG A 708 -28.49 72.41 23.22
N TYR A 709 -28.06 72.61 21.98
CA TYR A 709 -28.58 73.67 21.10
C TYR A 709 -30.08 73.51 20.80
N LYS A 710 -30.55 72.30 20.47
CA LYS A 710 -31.98 72.03 20.25
C LYS A 710 -32.82 72.33 21.50
N ARG A 711 -32.34 71.98 22.70
CA ARG A 711 -33.00 72.34 23.96
C ARG A 711 -33.08 73.85 24.13
N LEU A 712 -31.99 74.56 23.90
CA LEU A 712 -31.92 76.03 23.97
C LEU A 712 -32.86 76.71 22.96
N LYS A 713 -32.95 76.17 21.74
CA LYS A 713 -33.86 76.65 20.70
C LYS A 713 -35.32 76.41 21.11
N LYS A 714 -35.64 75.25 21.69
CA LYS A 714 -37.00 74.93 22.18
C LYS A 714 -37.41 75.87 23.31
N THR A 715 -36.53 76.16 24.26
CA THR A 715 -36.82 77.13 25.34
C THR A 715 -36.96 78.55 24.81
N LEU A 716 -36.14 78.98 23.84
CA LEU A 716 -36.29 80.27 23.16
C LEU A 716 -37.61 80.38 22.38
N VAL A 717 -38.02 79.32 21.67
CA VAL A 717 -39.30 79.30 20.97
C VAL A 717 -40.46 79.35 21.96
N GLN A 718 -40.42 78.56 23.05
CA GLN A 718 -41.42 78.59 24.13
C GLN A 718 -41.51 79.97 24.79
N PHE A 719 -40.38 80.65 25.01
CA PHE A 719 -40.32 82.02 25.50
C PHE A 719 -40.93 83.01 24.50
N LYS A 720 -40.67 82.83 23.19
CA LYS A 720 -41.24 83.65 22.11
C LYS A 720 -42.76 83.46 21.98
N THR A 721 -43.28 82.24 22.16
CA THR A 721 -44.73 81.99 22.23
C THR A 721 -45.34 82.60 23.49
N MET A 722 -44.66 82.57 24.63
CA MET A 722 -45.15 83.19 25.87
C MET A 722 -45.27 84.72 25.73
N ILE A 723 -44.35 85.36 25.00
CA ILE A 723 -44.40 86.79 24.66
C ILE A 723 -45.50 87.12 23.64
N LEU A 724 -45.80 86.20 22.71
CA LEU A 724 -46.88 86.38 21.74
C LEU A 724 -48.27 86.19 22.35
N VAL A 725 -48.41 85.35 23.38
CA VAL A 725 -49.66 85.15 24.14
C VAL A 725 -49.92 86.28 25.16
N SER A 726 -48.90 86.95 25.68
CA SER A 726 -49.08 88.09 26.60
C SER A 726 -49.50 89.40 25.91
N ARG A 727 -49.32 89.53 24.59
CA ARG A 727 -49.71 90.73 23.83
C ARG A 727 -51.24 90.92 23.68
N PRO A 728 -52.07 89.90 23.38
CA PRO A 728 -53.53 90.04 23.35
C PRO A 728 -54.17 90.11 24.75
N LEU A 729 -53.56 89.49 25.77
CA LEU A 729 -54.09 89.48 27.14
C LEU A 729 -54.01 90.85 27.86
N ILE A 730 -53.09 91.73 27.44
CA ILE A 730 -52.99 93.10 27.94
C ILE A 730 -53.99 94.05 27.24
N GLN A 731 -54.37 93.78 25.98
CA GLN A 731 -55.41 94.53 25.26
C GLN A 731 -56.84 94.08 25.62
N TRP A 732 -57.01 92.83 26.05
CA TRP A 732 -58.30 92.28 26.49
C TRP A 732 -58.68 92.71 27.93
N ARG A 733 -57.70 92.97 28.82
CA ARG A 733 -57.94 93.55 30.16
C ARG A 733 -58.43 95.00 30.18
N ARG A 734 -58.35 95.74 29.06
CA ARG A 734 -58.89 97.11 28.93
C ARG A 734 -60.29 97.18 28.30
N ARG A 735 -60.83 96.07 27.79
CA ARG A 735 -62.15 96.03 27.12
C ARG A 735 -63.23 95.24 27.88
N CYS A 736 -62.92 94.68 29.04
CA CYS A 736 -63.84 93.85 29.85
C CYS A 736 -64.10 94.42 31.26
N GLN A 737 -64.27 95.75 31.41
CA GLN A 737 -64.64 96.40 32.69
C GLN A 737 -65.94 97.22 32.62
N VAL A 738 -66.69 97.14 31.52
CA VAL A 738 -68.01 97.78 31.35
C VAL A 738 -68.92 96.79 30.63
N ALA A 739 -70.10 96.53 31.20
CA ALA A 739 -71.16 95.61 30.72
C ALA A 739 -70.81 94.10 30.87
N ALA A 740 -70.82 93.52 32.06
CA ALA A 740 -71.94 93.28 32.98
C ALA A 740 -72.84 92.10 32.56
N VAL A 741 -73.05 91.18 33.52
CA VAL A 741 -74.37 90.69 33.96
C VAL A 741 -75.23 89.95 32.91
N LEU A 742 -75.73 88.77 33.33
CA LEU A 742 -76.70 87.83 32.70
C LEU A 742 -76.03 86.56 32.14
N SER A 743 -76.02 85.50 32.95
CA SER A 743 -77.05 84.43 33.00
C SER A 743 -77.02 83.57 31.74
N GLU A 744 -76.39 82.39 31.81
CA GLU A 744 -77.00 81.12 32.22
C GLU A 744 -77.88 80.47 31.14
N GLN A 745 -77.55 79.20 30.88
CA GLN A 745 -78.40 78.10 30.39
C GLN A 745 -78.66 77.96 28.88
N GLY A 746 -78.50 76.72 28.40
CA GLY A 746 -79.36 76.21 27.31
C GLY A 746 -78.74 75.33 26.22
N CYS A 747 -78.39 74.10 26.55
CA CYS A 747 -78.54 72.83 25.80
C CYS A 747 -79.08 72.83 24.34
N ARG A 748 -78.40 72.10 23.41
CA ARG A 748 -78.88 70.96 22.57
C ARG A 748 -78.44 70.92 21.09
N ARG A 749 -78.09 69.67 20.65
CA ARG A 749 -78.33 69.01 19.33
C ARG A 749 -77.59 69.58 18.10
N GLU A 750 -77.17 68.86 17.05
CA GLU A 750 -77.34 67.52 16.44
C GLU A 750 -76.12 67.33 15.49
N HIS A 751 -75.41 66.20 15.41
CA HIS A 751 -75.65 64.93 14.70
C HIS A 751 -75.34 64.87 13.18
N TRP A 752 -74.46 63.90 12.85
CA TRP A 752 -74.29 63.07 11.64
C TRP A 752 -73.48 63.54 10.41
N GLY A 753 -72.39 62.80 10.16
CA GLY A 753 -71.94 62.32 8.84
C GLY A 753 -70.74 63.01 8.20
N TRP A 754 -69.80 62.36 7.49
CA TRP A 754 -69.52 60.97 7.13
C TRP A 754 -68.04 60.95 6.66
N VAL A 755 -67.31 59.89 7.01
CA VAL A 755 -66.31 59.16 6.20
C VAL A 755 -64.93 59.75 5.83
N SER A 756 -63.95 58.85 5.98
CA SER A 756 -62.66 58.73 5.30
C SER A 756 -61.52 59.63 5.74
N TRP A 757 -60.71 59.11 6.66
CA TRP A 757 -59.26 59.09 6.45
C TRP A 757 -58.76 57.66 6.66
N GLY A 758 -58.82 56.88 5.58
CA GLY A 758 -57.96 55.73 5.38
C GLY A 758 -56.54 56.19 5.02
N TRP A 759 -55.56 55.44 5.56
CA TRP A 759 -54.11 55.52 5.35
C TRP A 759 -53.48 56.74 6.06
N TRP A 760 -52.71 56.62 7.13
CA TRP A 760 -51.52 55.80 7.32
C TRP A 760 -51.47 55.21 8.75
N LEU A 761 -51.99 54.00 8.91
CA LEU A 761 -51.65 53.10 10.01
C LEU A 761 -51.01 51.87 9.36
N ILE A 762 -49.72 52.00 9.04
CA ILE A 762 -48.73 50.97 8.72
C ILE A 762 -47.38 51.68 8.88
N CYS A 763 -46.39 50.93 9.36
CA CYS A 763 -45.02 51.33 9.70
C CYS A 763 -44.84 51.79 11.15
N LEU A 764 -44.83 50.83 12.09
CA LEU A 764 -43.70 50.56 13.00
C LEU A 764 -44.14 49.59 14.11
N SER A 765 -44.10 48.29 13.80
CA SER A 765 -43.86 47.27 14.82
C SER A 765 -42.77 46.32 14.32
N LEU A 766 -41.61 46.89 14.01
CA LEU A 766 -40.37 46.15 14.14
C LEU A 766 -39.99 46.26 15.62
N GLN A 767 -40.50 45.33 16.42
CA GLN A 767 -39.87 45.04 17.70
C GLN A 767 -38.47 44.53 17.34
N ASP A 768 -37.44 45.28 17.73
CA ASP A 768 -36.06 44.86 17.53
C ASP A 768 -35.86 43.59 18.36
N VAL A 769 -35.82 42.44 17.70
CA VAL A 769 -35.83 41.11 18.33
C VAL A 769 -34.63 40.95 19.29
N GLY A 770 -33.55 41.70 19.07
CA GLY A 770 -32.39 41.78 19.97
C GLY A 770 -32.67 42.37 21.36
N LEU A 771 -33.84 42.98 21.58
CA LEU A 771 -34.28 43.52 22.89
C LEU A 771 -35.11 42.52 23.71
N LEU A 772 -35.40 41.32 23.17
CA LEU A 772 -36.08 40.27 23.92
C LEU A 772 -35.20 39.75 25.07
N GLU A 773 -35.83 39.58 26.23
CA GLU A 773 -35.18 39.10 27.46
C GLU A 773 -34.56 37.71 27.26
N ILE A 774 -33.31 37.56 27.69
CA ILE A 774 -32.61 36.27 27.75
C ILE A 774 -32.55 35.82 29.23
N PRO A 775 -32.76 34.53 29.54
CA PRO A 775 -32.57 33.98 30.89
C PRO A 775 -31.19 34.32 31.48
N ALA A 776 -31.13 34.60 32.78
CA ALA A 776 -29.90 35.00 33.46
C ALA A 776 -28.76 33.97 33.28
N GLU A 777 -29.09 32.69 33.22
CA GLU A 777 -28.16 31.59 32.96
C GLU A 777 -27.48 31.70 31.60
N LEU A 778 -28.26 31.91 30.53
CA LEU A 778 -27.75 32.09 29.17
C LEU A 778 -26.97 33.41 29.03
N SER A 779 -27.42 34.47 29.70
CA SER A 779 -26.67 35.74 29.76
C SER A 779 -25.31 35.56 30.46
N ALA A 780 -25.23 34.76 31.52
CA ALA A 780 -23.99 34.46 32.22
C ALA A 780 -23.05 33.59 31.37
N LEU A 781 -23.59 32.64 30.61
CA LEU A 781 -22.82 31.82 29.67
C LEU A 781 -22.23 32.67 28.53
N LEU A 782 -23.04 33.54 27.90
CA LEU A 782 -22.57 34.44 26.84
C LEU A 782 -21.43 35.37 27.32
N HIS A 783 -21.51 35.89 28.55
CA HIS A 783 -20.45 36.73 29.12
C HIS A 783 -19.21 35.95 29.57
N ARG A 784 -19.36 34.70 30.05
CA ARG A 784 -18.23 33.84 30.42
C ARG A 784 -17.36 33.53 29.20
N VAL A 785 -18.00 33.21 28.07
CA VAL A 785 -17.31 32.88 26.82
C VAL A 785 -16.72 34.12 26.13
N GLU A 786 -17.36 35.30 26.23
CA GLU A 786 -16.76 36.57 25.75
C GLU A 786 -15.45 36.95 26.45
N GLY A 787 -15.26 36.55 27.72
CA GLY A 787 -14.04 36.78 28.49
C GLY A 787 -12.89 35.82 28.17
N GLU A 788 -13.19 34.68 27.55
CA GLU A 788 -12.27 33.58 27.27
C GLU A 788 -11.86 33.46 25.78
N GLU A 789 -11.76 34.58 25.04
CA GLU A 789 -11.11 34.62 23.70
C GLU A 789 -9.62 34.17 23.71
N SER A 790 -9.11 33.67 24.85
CA SER A 790 -7.78 33.07 25.00
C SER A 790 -7.75 31.96 26.07
N SER A 791 -8.58 30.93 25.94
CA SER A 791 -8.44 29.63 26.64
C SER A 791 -7.89 28.54 25.69
N PRO A 792 -7.05 27.59 26.16
CA PRO A 792 -6.11 26.83 25.33
C PRO A 792 -6.61 25.43 24.91
N PHE A 793 -7.89 25.26 24.60
CA PHE A 793 -8.37 24.06 23.92
C PHE A 793 -8.55 24.38 22.44
N PRO A 794 -7.77 23.74 21.53
CA PRO A 794 -7.91 24.00 20.11
C PRO A 794 -9.33 23.60 19.71
N PRO A 795 -10.10 24.45 19.00
CA PRO A 795 -11.33 23.98 18.37
C PRO A 795 -10.93 22.80 17.49
N PHE A 796 -11.57 21.65 17.64
CA PHE A 796 -11.36 20.52 16.73
C PHE A 796 -11.49 21.07 15.31
N PRO A 797 -10.42 21.09 14.49
CA PRO A 797 -10.46 21.79 13.23
C PRO A 797 -11.37 21.04 12.27
N ILE A 798 -12.62 21.47 12.14
CA ILE A 798 -13.57 20.93 11.18
C ILE A 798 -13.14 21.42 9.80
N THR A 799 -12.72 20.48 8.96
CA THR A 799 -12.29 20.73 7.58
C THR A 799 -13.18 19.99 6.59
N GLU A 800 -13.39 20.57 5.41
CA GLU A 800 -14.02 19.83 4.32
C GLU A 800 -13.08 18.74 3.81
N THR A 801 -13.62 17.55 3.58
CA THR A 801 -12.87 16.36 3.19
C THR A 801 -13.47 15.75 1.93
N GLU A 802 -12.66 14.93 1.25
CA GLU A 802 -13.11 14.10 0.12
C GLU A 802 -14.17 13.07 0.59
N PRO A 803 -14.95 12.46 -0.33
CA PRO A 803 -15.99 11.51 0.04
C PRO A 803 -15.44 10.37 0.92
N PRO A 804 -16.16 9.99 2.00
CA PRO A 804 -15.65 9.02 2.97
C PRO A 804 -15.43 7.64 2.35
N GLU A 805 -14.38 6.96 2.81
CA GLU A 805 -14.04 5.60 2.38
C GLU A 805 -15.12 4.60 2.80
N VAL A 806 -15.70 4.80 3.99
CA VAL A 806 -16.82 4.00 4.50
C VAL A 806 -18.09 4.84 4.48
N LYS A 807 -19.02 4.48 3.60
CA LYS A 807 -20.35 5.10 3.50
C LYS A 807 -21.38 4.32 4.32
N VAL A 808 -22.27 5.05 4.96
CA VAL A 808 -23.45 4.45 5.61
C VAL A 808 -24.42 3.96 4.54
N LYS A 809 -25.01 2.77 4.72
CA LYS A 809 -25.96 2.18 3.74
C LYS A 809 -27.21 3.06 3.61
N ASP A 810 -27.49 3.54 2.40
CA ASP A 810 -28.69 4.34 2.10
C ASP A 810 -29.92 3.41 1.92
N GLY A 811 -30.52 2.97 3.03
CA GLY A 811 -31.68 2.06 3.06
C GLY A 811 -33.01 2.69 3.49
N LEU A 812 -33.06 4.02 3.62
CA LEU A 812 -34.22 4.72 4.18
C LEU A 812 -35.22 5.08 3.08
N SER A 813 -36.49 4.72 3.29
CA SER A 813 -37.60 5.11 2.41
C SER A 813 -38.71 5.76 3.22
N LEU A 814 -39.41 6.71 2.61
CA LEU A 814 -40.54 7.36 3.26
C LEU A 814 -41.70 6.36 3.40
N PRO A 815 -42.38 6.31 4.57
CA PRO A 815 -43.53 5.43 4.75
C PRO A 815 -44.63 5.72 3.72
N PRO A 816 -45.23 4.70 3.08
CA PRO A 816 -46.26 4.90 2.05
C PRO A 816 -47.53 5.57 2.60
N THR A 817 -47.72 5.55 3.92
CA THR A 817 -48.84 6.20 4.63
C THR A 817 -48.56 7.66 5.00
N ILE A 818 -47.42 8.25 4.63
CA ILE A 818 -47.07 9.63 5.02
C ILE A 818 -48.15 10.67 4.65
N ASN A 819 -48.82 10.48 3.51
CA ASN A 819 -49.86 11.40 3.02
C ASN A 819 -51.16 11.36 3.84
N SER A 820 -51.39 10.34 4.70
CA SER A 820 -52.57 10.29 5.57
C SER A 820 -52.42 11.11 6.86
N TYR A 821 -51.24 11.70 7.10
CA TYR A 821 -50.94 12.47 8.32
C TYR A 821 -50.51 13.91 7.99
N PRO A 822 -51.37 14.77 7.42
CA PRO A 822 -51.02 16.17 7.19
C PRO A 822 -50.86 16.91 8.52
N PHE A 823 -49.92 17.86 8.60
CA PHE A 823 -49.66 18.63 9.83
C PHE A 823 -50.90 19.38 10.35
N SER A 824 -51.82 19.76 9.47
CA SER A 824 -53.11 20.38 9.83
C SER A 824 -53.99 19.48 10.70
N SER A 825 -53.86 18.15 10.61
CA SER A 825 -54.58 17.21 11.47
C SER A 825 -54.05 17.25 12.92
N PHE A 826 -52.74 17.45 13.09
CA PHE A 826 -52.11 17.61 14.39
C PHE A 826 -52.53 18.94 15.04
N ILE A 827 -52.49 20.05 14.30
CA ILE A 827 -52.94 21.38 14.78
C ILE A 827 -54.36 21.31 15.35
N LYS A 828 -55.31 20.71 14.62
CA LYS A 828 -56.71 20.62 15.05
C LYS A 828 -56.91 19.84 16.36
N SER A 829 -56.02 18.90 16.66
CA SER A 829 -56.18 17.95 17.77
C SER A 829 -55.33 18.32 18.98
N HIS A 830 -54.19 19.00 18.77
CA HIS A 830 -53.19 19.24 19.82
C HIS A 830 -52.90 20.72 20.07
N PHE A 831 -53.29 21.66 19.20
CA PHE A 831 -53.10 23.09 19.46
C PHE A 831 -54.25 23.70 20.26
N GLN A 832 -53.93 24.67 21.13
CA GLN A 832 -54.93 25.45 21.86
C GLN A 832 -55.79 26.32 20.93
N LYS A 833 -55.21 26.77 19.81
CA LYS A 833 -55.89 27.53 18.75
C LYS A 833 -55.59 26.86 17.40
N PRO A 834 -56.61 26.64 16.54
CA PRO A 834 -56.46 25.83 15.33
C PRO A 834 -55.76 26.56 14.16
N ASP A 835 -54.92 27.56 14.44
CA ASP A 835 -54.24 28.40 13.44
C ASP A 835 -52.79 28.69 13.85
N PHE A 836 -51.92 28.94 12.86
CA PHE A 836 -50.56 29.41 13.14
C PHE A 836 -50.54 30.89 13.55
N PRO A 837 -49.71 31.28 14.54
CA PRO A 837 -49.46 32.68 14.85
C PRO A 837 -48.72 33.38 13.69
N ALA A 838 -48.82 34.70 13.62
CA ALA A 838 -48.02 35.48 12.68
C ALA A 838 -46.51 35.36 13.02
N PRO A 839 -45.63 35.14 12.04
CA PRO A 839 -44.20 34.99 12.29
C PRO A 839 -43.60 36.29 12.87
N GLY A 840 -42.63 36.15 13.76
CA GLY A 840 -41.90 37.30 14.35
C GLY A 840 -42.55 37.95 15.58
N GLN A 841 -43.66 37.43 16.10
CA GLN A 841 -44.31 37.95 17.32
C GLN A 841 -44.18 36.98 18.51
N PRO A 842 -43.93 37.49 19.74
CA PRO A 842 -43.87 36.64 20.94
C PRO A 842 -45.23 36.07 21.28
N LEU A 843 -45.26 34.77 21.57
CA LEU A 843 -46.45 34.06 22.01
C LEU A 843 -46.95 34.58 23.36
N GLN A 844 -48.27 34.60 23.52
CA GLN A 844 -48.94 34.93 24.80
C GLN A 844 -49.37 33.67 25.55
N HIS A 845 -49.59 32.58 24.82
CA HIS A 845 -49.92 31.25 25.35
C HIS A 845 -49.17 30.21 24.51
N PRO A 846 -48.80 29.04 25.07
CA PRO A 846 -48.20 27.95 24.31
C PRO A 846 -49.08 27.49 23.13
N LEU A 847 -48.47 26.92 22.09
CA LEU A 847 -49.21 26.42 20.93
C LEU A 847 -49.96 25.14 21.26
N THR A 848 -49.31 24.20 21.94
CA THR A 848 -49.82 22.90 22.35
C THR A 848 -50.44 22.93 23.75
N HIS A 849 -51.24 21.91 24.08
CA HIS A 849 -51.79 21.73 25.42
C HIS A 849 -50.70 21.23 26.38
N LEU A 850 -50.20 22.12 27.24
CA LEU A 850 -49.18 21.84 28.27
C LEU A 850 -49.72 22.09 29.67
N ASP A 851 -49.23 21.30 30.63
CA ASP A 851 -49.51 21.50 32.05
C ASP A 851 -48.96 22.85 32.54
N ALA A 852 -49.60 23.42 33.57
CA ALA A 852 -49.34 24.77 34.07
C ALA A 852 -47.86 25.03 34.42
N GLU A 853 -47.13 23.99 34.84
CA GLU A 853 -45.72 24.04 35.22
C GLU A 853 -44.78 24.31 34.03
N HIS A 854 -45.17 23.91 32.81
CA HIS A 854 -44.35 24.03 31.61
C HIS A 854 -44.70 25.24 30.72
N GLN A 855 -45.83 25.91 31.00
CA GLN A 855 -46.33 27.01 30.15
C GLN A 855 -45.40 28.22 30.13
N GLU A 856 -44.82 28.60 31.28
CA GLU A 856 -43.89 29.73 31.36
C GLU A 856 -42.60 29.42 30.59
N SER A 857 -42.05 28.23 30.76
CA SER A 857 -40.87 27.74 30.03
C SER A 857 -41.10 27.72 28.51
N ALA A 858 -42.29 27.31 28.04
CA ALA A 858 -42.64 27.33 26.62
C ALA A 858 -42.65 28.75 26.02
N LEU A 859 -43.10 29.76 26.79
CA LEU A 859 -43.08 31.16 26.37
C LEU A 859 -41.68 31.77 26.39
N GLU A 860 -40.83 31.39 27.35
CA GLU A 860 -39.41 31.76 27.34
C GLU A 860 -38.70 31.20 26.11
N ILE A 861 -38.91 29.92 25.79
CA ILE A 861 -38.32 29.29 24.62
C ILE A 861 -38.79 29.98 23.34
N ASN A 862 -40.03 30.45 23.27
CA ASN A 862 -40.51 31.23 22.13
C ASN A 862 -39.71 32.52 21.91
N LYS A 863 -39.41 33.27 22.98
CA LYS A 863 -38.56 34.47 22.90
C LYS A 863 -37.15 34.10 22.38
N LEU A 864 -36.60 32.97 22.81
CA LEU A 864 -35.29 32.48 22.36
C LEU A 864 -35.29 32.04 20.89
N ILE A 865 -36.33 31.34 20.43
CA ILE A 865 -36.50 30.94 19.03
C ILE A 865 -36.63 32.19 18.14
N LEU A 866 -37.43 33.17 18.56
CA LEU A 866 -37.56 34.44 17.84
C LEU A 866 -36.21 35.15 17.74
N ARG A 867 -35.44 35.20 18.84
CA ARG A 867 -34.10 35.78 18.85
C ARG A 867 -33.11 35.01 17.97
N PHE A 868 -33.13 33.68 18.02
CA PHE A 868 -32.32 32.84 17.15
C PHE A 868 -32.62 33.11 15.68
N ILE A 869 -33.90 33.28 15.31
CA ILE A 869 -34.29 33.48 13.91
C ILE A 869 -34.03 34.94 13.46
N GLY A 870 -34.40 35.92 14.27
CA GLY A 870 -34.50 37.34 13.88
C GLY A 870 -33.33 38.25 14.29
N ASP A 871 -32.47 37.85 15.23
CA ASP A 871 -31.37 38.69 15.70
C ASP A 871 -30.16 38.59 14.76
N LYS A 872 -29.90 39.67 14.01
CA LYS A 872 -28.77 39.78 13.06
C LYS A 872 -27.42 40.02 13.74
N SER A 873 -27.40 40.26 15.05
CA SER A 873 -26.17 40.52 15.80
C SER A 873 -25.43 39.25 16.23
N LEU A 874 -26.11 38.10 16.24
CA LEU A 874 -25.54 36.80 16.58
C LEU A 874 -24.49 36.38 15.55
N ARG A 875 -23.24 36.18 15.99
CA ARG A 875 -22.13 35.73 15.12
C ARG A 875 -21.62 34.35 15.53
N GLY A 876 -21.65 33.40 14.59
CA GLY A 876 -20.94 32.11 14.66
C GLY A 876 -21.21 31.32 15.96
N TRP A 877 -20.30 31.42 16.93
CA TRP A 877 -20.40 30.72 18.21
C TRP A 877 -21.60 31.14 19.06
N GLN A 878 -22.05 32.40 18.97
CA GLN A 878 -23.23 32.89 19.73
C GLN A 878 -24.52 32.24 19.25
N GLU A 879 -24.60 31.95 17.94
CA GLU A 879 -25.73 31.23 17.35
C GLU A 879 -25.75 29.77 17.79
N VAL A 880 -24.59 29.11 17.76
CA VAL A 880 -24.42 27.73 18.25
C VAL A 880 -24.79 27.62 19.74
N LEU A 881 -24.31 28.52 20.59
CA LEU A 881 -24.60 28.52 22.02
C LEU A 881 -26.08 28.75 22.31
N LEU A 882 -26.71 29.72 21.64
CA LEU A 882 -28.14 30.00 21.80
C LEU A 882 -28.99 28.81 21.32
N GLY A 883 -28.64 28.21 20.19
CA GLY A 883 -29.33 27.03 19.68
C GLY A 883 -29.16 25.79 20.57
N ASN A 884 -27.95 25.56 21.11
CA ASN A 884 -27.70 24.47 22.07
C ASN A 884 -28.44 24.69 23.39
N PHE A 885 -28.63 25.94 23.82
CA PHE A 885 -29.46 26.25 24.99
C PHE A 885 -30.94 25.91 24.75
N ILE A 886 -31.48 26.21 23.56
CA ILE A 886 -32.85 25.81 23.18
C ILE A 886 -32.96 24.28 23.12
N ALA A 887 -31.98 23.60 22.51
CA ALA A 887 -31.92 22.14 22.46
C ALA A 887 -31.85 21.52 23.88
N GLY A 888 -31.05 22.11 24.77
CA GLY A 888 -30.91 21.67 26.16
C GLY A 888 -32.23 21.70 26.93
N ARG A 889 -33.07 22.72 26.73
CA ARG A 889 -34.42 22.78 27.34
C ARG A 889 -35.31 21.61 26.90
N GLY A 890 -35.24 21.18 25.64
CA GLY A 890 -35.98 20.02 25.13
C GLY A 890 -35.37 18.67 25.53
N LEU A 891 -34.06 18.62 25.80
CA LEU A 891 -33.40 17.43 26.35
C LEU A 891 -33.76 17.21 27.81
N SER A 892 -33.75 18.27 28.63
CA SER A 892 -34.09 18.21 30.05
C SER A 892 -35.58 17.92 30.32
N ASP A 893 -36.47 18.35 29.41
CA ASP A 893 -37.91 18.24 29.59
C ASP A 893 -38.60 17.73 28.33
N ALA A 894 -39.06 16.49 28.38
CA ALA A 894 -39.72 15.82 27.25
C ALA A 894 -41.07 16.45 26.89
N ALA A 895 -41.78 17.07 27.84
CA ALA A 895 -43.08 17.69 27.60
C ALA A 895 -42.96 18.92 26.67
N LEU A 896 -41.79 19.56 26.63
CA LEU A 896 -41.54 20.74 25.80
C LEU A 896 -41.16 20.40 24.34
N ARG A 897 -40.81 19.16 24.00
CA ARG A 897 -40.25 18.81 22.69
C ARG A 897 -41.22 19.09 21.53
N ASP A 898 -42.47 18.65 21.65
CA ASP A 898 -43.50 18.87 20.63
C ASP A 898 -43.88 20.35 20.50
N GLU A 899 -43.86 21.08 21.62
CA GLU A 899 -44.06 22.53 21.64
C GLU A 899 -42.94 23.25 20.89
N ILE A 900 -41.68 22.90 21.17
CA ILE A 900 -40.50 23.47 20.49
C ILE A 900 -40.58 23.23 18.99
N PHE A 901 -40.85 22.00 18.55
CA PHE A 901 -41.02 21.69 17.13
C PHE A 901 -42.18 22.48 16.50
N SER A 902 -43.32 22.55 17.19
CA SER A 902 -44.50 23.30 16.73
C SER A 902 -44.21 24.80 16.59
N GLN A 903 -43.44 25.38 17.52
CA GLN A 903 -43.01 26.77 17.45
C GLN A 903 -42.05 27.01 16.28
N VAL A 904 -41.04 26.15 16.06
CA VAL A 904 -40.12 26.29 14.92
C VAL A 904 -40.85 26.10 13.58
N VAL A 905 -41.79 25.15 13.50
CA VAL A 905 -42.68 24.97 12.34
C VAL A 905 -43.47 26.26 12.07
N SER A 906 -44.05 26.88 13.09
CA SER A 906 -44.82 28.12 12.94
C SER A 906 -43.98 29.26 12.37
N GLN A 907 -42.70 29.36 12.74
CA GLN A 907 -41.80 30.40 12.24
C GLN A 907 -41.23 30.10 10.85
N SER A 908 -41.20 28.83 10.46
CA SER A 908 -40.69 28.38 9.16
C SER A 908 -41.78 28.37 8.08
N TRP A 909 -43.06 28.25 8.48
CA TRP A 909 -44.21 28.18 7.60
C TRP A 909 -44.54 29.52 6.92
N ARG A 910 -44.42 29.59 5.58
CA ARG A 910 -44.74 30.75 4.74
C ARG A 910 -44.16 32.08 5.25
N ASN A 911 -42.96 32.03 5.82
CA ASN A 911 -42.27 33.23 6.28
C ASN A 911 -41.79 34.05 5.05
N PRO A 912 -42.15 35.33 4.92
CA PRO A 912 -41.76 36.15 3.77
C PRO A 912 -40.26 36.47 3.75
N ASP A 913 -39.57 36.35 4.88
CA ASP A 913 -38.12 36.56 4.98
C ASP A 913 -37.38 35.23 4.81
N THR A 914 -36.65 35.12 3.70
CA THR A 914 -35.85 33.94 3.34
C THR A 914 -34.70 33.68 4.31
N GLU A 915 -34.10 34.72 4.89
CA GLU A 915 -33.01 34.59 5.87
C GLU A 915 -33.53 33.98 7.18
N HIS A 916 -34.67 34.49 7.66
CA HIS A 916 -35.34 33.96 8.85
C HIS A 916 -35.85 32.52 8.62
N SER A 917 -36.43 32.24 7.46
CA SER A 917 -36.85 30.87 7.11
C SER A 917 -35.67 29.90 7.10
N GLN A 918 -34.54 30.29 6.50
CA GLN A 918 -33.32 29.47 6.50
C GLN A 918 -32.79 29.19 7.91
N ARG A 919 -32.75 30.20 8.79
CA ARG A 919 -32.33 30.01 10.19
C ARG A 919 -33.31 29.12 10.96
N GLY A 920 -34.62 29.24 10.70
CA GLY A 920 -35.63 28.33 11.23
C GLY A 920 -35.40 26.87 10.83
N TRP A 921 -35.03 26.62 9.56
CA TRP A 921 -34.71 25.27 9.07
C TRP A 921 -33.38 24.72 9.62
N VAL A 922 -32.37 25.56 9.82
CA VAL A 922 -31.14 25.16 10.52
C VAL A 922 -31.45 24.74 11.96
N LEU A 923 -32.25 25.54 12.68
CA LEU A 923 -32.68 25.20 14.04
C LEU A 923 -33.48 23.89 14.07
N MET A 924 -34.40 23.69 13.12
CA MET A 924 -35.15 22.44 12.97
C MET A 924 -34.23 21.24 12.78
N ALA A 925 -33.27 21.31 11.85
CA ALA A 925 -32.33 20.23 11.59
C ALA A 925 -31.44 19.92 12.81
N THR A 926 -31.09 20.94 13.59
CA THR A 926 -30.29 20.80 14.81
C THR A 926 -31.09 20.23 15.98
N LEU A 927 -32.36 20.57 16.14
CA LEU A 927 -33.20 19.95 17.18
C LEU A 927 -33.46 18.46 16.88
N LEU A 928 -33.65 18.11 15.61
CA LEU A 928 -33.77 16.72 15.14
C LEU A 928 -32.47 15.90 15.28
N SER A 929 -31.33 16.53 15.59
CA SER A 929 -30.08 15.84 15.94
C SER A 929 -30.09 15.29 17.36
N CYS A 930 -30.82 15.92 18.29
CA CYS A 930 -30.70 15.62 19.72
C CYS A 930 -31.93 14.99 20.36
N PHE A 931 -33.15 15.23 19.87
CA PHE A 931 -34.34 14.52 20.34
C PHE A 931 -35.35 14.30 19.21
N GLY A 932 -36.04 13.16 19.26
CA GLY A 932 -37.14 12.86 18.35
C GLY A 932 -38.44 13.55 18.76
N PRO A 933 -39.36 13.83 17.81
CA PRO A 933 -40.72 14.24 18.13
C PRO A 933 -41.49 13.10 18.80
N SER A 934 -42.59 13.41 19.50
CA SER A 934 -43.45 12.35 20.04
C SER A 934 -44.09 11.49 18.94
N PRO A 935 -44.56 10.27 19.25
CA PRO A 935 -45.28 9.43 18.29
C PRO A 935 -46.51 10.10 17.66
N ALA A 936 -47.11 11.08 18.34
CA ALA A 936 -48.24 11.85 17.82
C ALA A 936 -47.80 12.89 16.78
N LEU A 937 -46.62 13.49 16.95
CA LEU A 937 -46.08 14.54 16.07
C LEU A 937 -45.19 14.00 14.95
N GLU A 938 -44.57 12.82 15.10
CA GLU A 938 -43.58 12.25 14.19
C GLU A 938 -44.04 12.21 12.73
N LYS A 939 -45.15 11.54 12.42
CA LYS A 939 -45.67 11.43 11.05
C LYS A 939 -46.18 12.77 10.50
N PRO A 940 -46.95 13.58 11.26
CA PRO A 940 -47.31 14.93 10.85
C PRO A 940 -46.11 15.82 10.52
N LEU A 941 -45.06 15.80 11.34
CA LEU A 941 -43.84 16.59 11.15
C LEU A 941 -43.04 16.08 9.94
N LEU A 942 -42.93 14.76 9.75
CA LEU A 942 -42.27 14.18 8.58
C LEU A 942 -42.96 14.60 7.28
N LYS A 943 -44.30 14.62 7.29
CA LYS A 943 -45.11 15.13 6.17
C LYS A 943 -44.89 16.63 5.95
N PHE A 944 -44.86 17.43 7.02
CA PHE A 944 -44.55 18.87 6.93
C PHE A 944 -43.18 19.15 6.31
N VAL A 945 -42.14 18.47 6.79
CA VAL A 945 -40.77 18.57 6.26
C VAL A 945 -40.73 18.16 4.78
N SER A 946 -41.48 17.12 4.39
CA SER A 946 -41.55 16.65 3.01
C SER A 946 -42.21 17.65 2.06
N ASP A 947 -43.28 18.32 2.51
CA ASP A 947 -44.05 19.21 1.65
C ASP A 947 -43.50 20.64 1.60
N HIS A 948 -42.79 21.05 2.66
CA HIS A 948 -42.49 22.46 2.92
C HIS A 948 -41.02 22.75 3.25
N GLY A 949 -40.17 21.72 3.27
CA GLY A 949 -38.73 21.87 3.49
C GLY A 949 -38.08 22.78 2.45
N LEU A 950 -37.31 23.77 2.92
CA LEU A 950 -36.47 24.61 2.07
C LEU A 950 -35.39 23.76 1.37
N GLU A 951 -35.05 24.08 0.12
CA GLU A 951 -34.18 23.27 -0.75
C GLU A 951 -32.95 22.67 -0.03
N GLY A 952 -32.87 21.34 0.01
CA GLY A 952 -31.81 20.58 0.70
C GLY A 952 -32.06 20.27 2.19
N PHE A 953 -32.85 21.07 2.92
CA PHE A 953 -33.22 20.77 4.31
C PHE A 953 -34.28 19.68 4.45
N SER A 954 -35.13 19.48 3.44
CA SER A 954 -36.09 18.37 3.41
C SER A 954 -35.39 17.02 3.55
N ALA A 955 -34.33 16.78 2.78
CA ALA A 955 -33.55 15.55 2.82
C ALA A 955 -32.80 15.37 4.15
N VAL A 956 -32.17 16.43 4.68
CA VAL A 956 -31.43 16.39 5.95
C VAL A 956 -32.37 16.05 7.12
N CYS A 957 -33.51 16.73 7.20
CA CYS A 957 -34.48 16.52 8.27
C CYS A 957 -35.17 15.14 8.14
N GLN A 958 -35.55 14.72 6.93
CA GLN A 958 -36.11 13.38 6.70
C GLN A 958 -35.13 12.28 7.14
N ARG A 959 -33.85 12.39 6.77
CA ARG A 959 -32.84 11.40 7.15
C ARG A 959 -32.72 11.31 8.67
N LYS A 960 -32.62 12.43 9.39
CA LYS A 960 -32.53 12.46 10.86
C LYS A 960 -33.78 11.87 11.53
N MET A 961 -34.97 12.16 11.02
CA MET A 961 -36.21 11.62 11.56
C MET A 961 -36.33 10.11 11.33
N LEU A 962 -36.00 9.63 10.13
CA LEU A 962 -36.08 8.21 9.80
C LEU A 962 -35.02 7.38 10.54
N THR A 963 -33.82 7.93 10.79
CA THR A 963 -32.80 7.25 11.60
C THR A 963 -33.13 7.25 13.08
N ALA A 964 -33.71 8.34 13.60
CA ALA A 964 -34.27 8.38 14.96
C ALA A 964 -35.40 7.36 15.15
N ALA A 965 -36.26 7.17 14.15
CA ALA A 965 -37.36 6.19 14.21
C ALA A 965 -36.87 4.72 14.10
N GLN A 966 -35.61 4.48 13.72
CA GLN A 966 -35.02 3.12 13.76
C GLN A 966 -34.43 2.78 15.12
N SER A 967 -34.14 3.77 15.97
CA SER A 967 -33.60 3.56 17.32
C SER A 967 -34.69 3.41 18.39
N THR A 968 -35.97 3.58 18.05
CA THR A 968 -37.14 3.52 18.95
C THR A 968 -37.55 2.12 19.44
N ASP A 969 -36.84 1.05 19.07
CA ASP A 969 -37.14 -0.31 19.58
C ASP A 969 -36.94 -0.44 21.11
N THR A 970 -36.35 0.57 21.77
CA THR A 970 -36.00 0.54 23.21
C THR A 970 -36.71 1.62 24.04
N GLU A 971 -37.00 2.82 23.49
CA GLU A 971 -37.71 3.92 24.18
C GLU A 971 -38.67 4.70 23.26
N PRO A 972 -39.82 5.18 23.76
CA PRO A 972 -40.87 5.81 22.95
C PRO A 972 -40.55 7.22 22.41
N ALA A 973 -39.42 7.84 22.80
CA ALA A 973 -38.94 9.11 22.26
C ALA A 973 -37.42 9.24 22.47
N PRO A 974 -36.57 8.80 21.52
CA PRO A 974 -35.13 8.77 21.70
C PRO A 974 -34.58 10.18 21.90
N SER A 975 -33.70 10.34 22.89
CA SER A 975 -32.96 11.57 23.14
C SER A 975 -31.49 11.29 23.40
N ARG A 976 -30.65 12.23 22.95
CA ARG A 976 -29.22 12.28 23.20
C ARG A 976 -28.94 12.74 24.64
N ALA A 977 -27.76 12.40 25.17
CA ALA A 977 -27.36 12.86 26.49
C ALA A 977 -26.87 14.32 26.48
N TYR A 978 -26.26 14.75 25.36
CA TYR A 978 -25.68 16.08 25.21
C TYR A 978 -26.31 16.87 24.04
N PRO A 979 -26.24 18.21 24.05
CA PRO A 979 -26.64 19.03 22.92
C PRO A 979 -25.83 18.74 21.64
N PRO A 980 -26.32 19.16 20.46
CA PRO A 980 -25.63 18.93 19.19
C PRO A 980 -24.22 19.51 19.13
N THR A 981 -23.32 18.73 18.55
CA THR A 981 -21.88 19.05 18.43
C THR A 981 -21.61 20.16 17.41
N GLN A 982 -20.42 20.76 17.46
CA GLN A 982 -19.99 21.76 16.48
C GLN A 982 -19.94 21.17 15.04
N LEU A 983 -19.61 19.88 14.91
CA LEU A 983 -19.64 19.14 13.65
C LEU A 983 -21.08 19.08 13.09
N GLU A 984 -22.07 18.80 13.93
CA GLU A 984 -23.48 18.77 13.55
C GLU A 984 -23.99 20.14 13.12
N TRP A 985 -23.65 21.19 13.86
CA TRP A 985 -23.99 22.57 13.48
C TRP A 985 -23.42 22.95 12.12
N THR A 986 -22.15 22.64 11.89
CA THR A 986 -21.47 22.93 10.62
C THR A 986 -22.09 22.16 9.46
N ALA A 987 -22.40 20.87 9.68
CA ALA A 987 -23.05 20.02 8.69
C ALA A 987 -24.48 20.48 8.38
N ASN A 988 -25.28 20.83 9.39
CA ASN A 988 -26.65 21.30 9.21
C ASN A 988 -26.70 22.65 8.46
N GLN A 989 -25.78 23.57 8.76
CA GLN A 989 -25.68 24.84 8.03
C GLN A 989 -25.28 24.65 6.55
N ARG A 990 -24.37 23.70 6.27
CA ARG A 990 -23.88 23.40 4.92
C ARG A 990 -24.72 22.37 4.16
N ARG A 991 -25.71 21.75 4.81
CA ARG A 991 -26.54 20.66 4.27
C ARG A 991 -25.68 19.46 3.84
N GLY A 992 -24.59 19.21 4.57
CA GLY A 992 -23.58 18.20 4.28
C GLY A 992 -23.69 16.95 5.15
N LYS A 993 -22.98 15.89 4.76
CA LYS A 993 -22.78 14.67 5.58
C LYS A 993 -21.64 14.87 6.58
N MET A 994 -21.68 14.16 7.69
CA MET A 994 -20.62 14.20 8.72
C MET A 994 -19.68 13.02 8.54
N VAL A 995 -18.39 13.25 8.77
CA VAL A 995 -17.34 12.24 8.64
C VAL A 995 -16.41 12.37 9.84
N LEU A 996 -16.05 11.23 10.44
CA LEU A 996 -15.02 11.17 11.48
C LEU A 996 -13.84 10.34 10.99
N ASP A 997 -12.67 10.74 11.47
CA ASP A 997 -11.44 9.98 11.30
C ASP A 997 -11.34 8.92 12.42
N VAL A 998 -11.45 7.65 12.05
CA VAL A 998 -11.41 6.53 12.99
C VAL A 998 -10.08 5.80 12.88
N HIS A 999 -9.45 5.59 14.04
CA HIS A 999 -8.24 4.80 14.17
C HIS A 999 -8.59 3.41 14.70
N THR A 1000 -8.17 2.36 14.01
CA THR A 1000 -8.29 1.00 14.54
C THR A 1000 -7.08 0.66 15.41
N PHE A 1001 -7.21 -0.40 16.23
CA PHE A 1001 -6.10 -0.91 17.05
C PHE A 1001 -4.84 -1.29 16.23
N ASN A 1002 -4.96 -1.45 14.92
CA ASN A 1002 -3.85 -1.73 14.00
C ASN A 1002 -3.16 -0.45 13.48
N GLU A 1003 -3.46 0.72 14.07
CA GLU A 1003 -2.97 2.05 13.69
C GLU A 1003 -3.39 2.51 12.28
N GLU A 1004 -4.39 1.87 11.68
CA GLU A 1004 -4.95 2.30 10.40
C GLU A 1004 -5.99 3.40 10.63
N LYS A 1005 -6.01 4.40 9.73
CA LYS A 1005 -6.89 5.57 9.79
C LYS A 1005 -7.91 5.50 8.65
N PHE A 1006 -9.20 5.69 8.97
CA PHE A 1006 -10.30 5.69 7.99
C PHE A 1006 -11.14 6.94 8.13
N SER A 1007 -11.63 7.46 7.01
CA SER A 1007 -12.72 8.41 6.98
C SER A 1007 -14.05 7.66 6.88
N ALA A 1008 -14.84 7.67 7.95
CA ALA A 1008 -16.12 6.97 8.00
C ALA A 1008 -17.27 7.95 8.26
N GLU A 1009 -18.30 7.86 7.42
CA GLU A 1009 -19.52 8.66 7.55
C GLU A 1009 -20.24 8.34 8.87
N VAL A 1010 -20.59 9.37 9.64
CA VAL A 1010 -21.31 9.26 10.91
C VAL A 1010 -22.65 9.98 10.82
N GLU A 1011 -23.68 9.41 11.46
CA GLU A 1011 -25.01 10.02 11.56
C GLU A 1011 -25.33 10.43 13.00
N SER A 1012 -26.25 11.38 13.17
CA SER A 1012 -26.64 11.90 14.49
C SER A 1012 -27.20 10.82 15.43
N TRP A 1013 -27.85 9.78 14.90
CA TRP A 1013 -28.49 8.73 15.70
C TRP A 1013 -27.71 7.40 15.67
N MET A 1014 -26.45 7.40 15.23
CA MET A 1014 -25.64 6.20 15.13
C MET A 1014 -24.97 5.84 16.46
N THR A 1015 -25.15 4.60 16.92
CA THR A 1015 -24.50 4.09 18.14
C THR A 1015 -23.06 3.67 17.89
N GLY A 1016 -22.24 3.58 18.96
CA GLY A 1016 -20.86 3.09 18.86
C GLY A 1016 -20.77 1.70 18.22
N GLU A 1017 -21.70 0.81 18.55
CA GLU A 1017 -21.79 -0.54 17.99
C GLU A 1017 -22.16 -0.52 16.50
N GLN A 1018 -23.14 0.31 16.10
CA GLN A 1018 -23.53 0.45 14.69
C GLN A 1018 -22.40 1.06 13.85
N TYR A 1019 -21.70 2.05 14.39
CA TYR A 1019 -20.60 2.72 13.72
C TYR A 1019 -19.41 1.78 13.51
N ALA A 1020 -19.01 1.05 14.57
CA ALA A 1020 -17.97 0.03 14.47
C ALA A 1020 -18.38 -1.12 13.52
N ALA A 1021 -19.63 -1.56 13.57
CA ALA A 1021 -20.16 -2.59 12.67
C ALA A 1021 -20.10 -2.16 11.19
N CYS A 1022 -20.41 -0.91 10.88
CA CYS A 1022 -20.32 -0.38 9.51
C CYS A 1022 -18.87 -0.42 8.98
N ILE A 1023 -17.91 -0.03 9.81
CA ILE A 1023 -16.48 -0.05 9.48
C ILE A 1023 -15.97 -1.49 9.29
N LEU A 1024 -16.38 -2.42 10.15
CA LEU A 1024 -16.01 -3.84 10.05
C LEU A 1024 -16.65 -4.53 8.84
N SER A 1025 -17.90 -4.21 8.54
CA SER A 1025 -18.61 -4.74 7.35
C SER A 1025 -17.95 -4.27 6.06
N ALA A 1026 -17.50 -3.00 5.98
CA ALA A 1026 -16.74 -2.51 4.83
C ALA A 1026 -15.42 -3.27 4.59
N ARG A 1027 -14.89 -3.96 5.61
CA ARG A 1027 -13.71 -4.83 5.51
C ARG A 1027 -14.02 -6.29 5.18
N GLY A 1028 -15.28 -6.64 4.92
CA GLY A 1028 -15.70 -8.01 4.64
C GLY A 1028 -15.75 -8.91 5.88
N CYS A 1029 -15.85 -8.35 7.09
CA CYS A 1029 -16.09 -9.12 8.32
C CYS A 1029 -17.60 -9.38 8.51
N ASP A 1030 -18.14 -10.40 7.84
CA ASP A 1030 -19.60 -10.69 7.79
C ASP A 1030 -20.18 -11.43 9.01
N LYS A 1031 -19.44 -11.57 10.13
CA LYS A 1031 -19.95 -12.24 11.33
C LYS A 1031 -20.66 -11.24 12.24
N LYS A 1032 -21.90 -11.56 12.65
CA LYS A 1032 -22.78 -10.78 13.56
C LYS A 1032 -21.98 -9.91 14.53
N THR A 1033 -21.82 -8.64 14.16
CA THR A 1033 -20.96 -7.63 14.81
C THR A 1033 -21.69 -7.04 16.02
N ARG A 1034 -21.87 -7.85 17.07
CA ARG A 1034 -22.33 -7.31 18.36
C ARG A 1034 -21.18 -7.23 19.37
N GLY A 1035 -21.20 -6.23 20.23
CA GLY A 1035 -20.22 -6.02 21.30
C GLY A 1035 -19.00 -5.17 20.94
N TRP A 1036 -19.09 -4.35 19.88
CA TRP A 1036 -18.05 -3.39 19.52
C TRP A 1036 -18.36 -2.00 20.07
N SER A 1037 -17.32 -1.23 20.38
CA SER A 1037 -17.45 0.17 20.78
C SER A 1037 -16.30 1.01 20.24
N VAL A 1038 -16.39 2.32 20.45
CA VAL A 1038 -15.42 3.32 20.01
C VAL A 1038 -14.91 4.07 21.23
N SER A 1039 -13.60 4.35 21.23
CA SER A 1039 -12.95 5.15 22.26
C SER A 1039 -12.31 6.37 21.63
N MET A 1040 -12.35 7.51 22.32
CA MET A 1040 -11.75 8.76 21.88
C MET A 1040 -10.52 9.07 22.72
N PHE A 1041 -9.45 9.52 22.05
CA PHE A 1041 -8.20 9.91 22.68
C PHE A 1041 -8.04 11.43 22.64
N THR A 1042 -7.95 12.06 23.82
CA THR A 1042 -7.95 13.53 23.98
C THR A 1042 -6.53 14.10 24.17
N GLY A 1043 -5.50 13.32 23.83
CA GLY A 1043 -4.08 13.68 23.97
C GLY A 1043 -3.48 13.35 25.34
N SER A 1044 -4.28 13.21 26.39
CA SER A 1044 -3.84 12.79 27.73
C SER A 1044 -4.68 11.65 28.33
N THR A 1045 -5.95 11.49 27.92
CA THR A 1045 -6.85 10.44 28.44
C THR A 1045 -7.62 9.74 27.32
N TRP A 1046 -8.02 8.49 27.60
CA TRP A 1046 -8.98 7.75 26.78
C TRP A 1046 -10.36 7.87 27.43
N GLN A 1047 -11.37 8.17 26.62
CA GLN A 1047 -12.77 8.09 27.02
C GLN A 1047 -13.42 6.98 26.20
N ASP A 1048 -13.99 6.00 26.91
CA ASP A 1048 -14.62 4.82 26.32
C ASP A 1048 -16.13 5.05 26.26
N LEU A 1049 -16.72 4.82 25.09
CA LEU A 1049 -18.16 4.84 24.90
C LEU A 1049 -18.74 3.44 25.20
N LEU A 1050 -19.95 3.35 25.75
CA LEU A 1050 -20.68 2.07 25.73
C LEU A 1050 -21.24 1.84 24.32
N GLY A 1051 -21.17 0.63 23.78
CA GLY A 1051 -21.58 0.36 22.39
C GLY A 1051 -23.03 0.74 22.05
N CYS A 1052 -23.91 0.79 23.07
CA CYS A 1052 -25.31 1.24 22.94
C CYS A 1052 -25.48 2.76 22.90
N ASP A 1053 -24.48 3.52 23.31
CA ASP A 1053 -24.52 4.98 23.36
C ASP A 1053 -24.17 5.59 22.00
N PHE A 1054 -24.57 6.84 21.80
CA PHE A 1054 -24.40 7.52 20.52
C PHE A 1054 -23.00 8.10 20.36
N VAL A 1055 -22.39 7.91 19.19
CA VAL A 1055 -20.99 8.32 18.93
C VAL A 1055 -20.76 9.81 19.15
N LEU A 1056 -21.72 10.66 18.77
CA LEU A 1056 -21.55 12.11 18.93
C LEU A 1056 -21.77 12.59 20.37
N ASP A 1057 -22.28 11.76 21.30
CA ASP A 1057 -22.41 12.14 22.71
C ASP A 1057 -21.03 12.12 23.38
N LEU A 1058 -20.16 11.21 22.93
CA LEU A 1058 -18.74 11.18 23.30
C LEU A 1058 -18.02 12.49 22.95
N ILE A 1059 -18.35 13.08 21.79
CA ILE A 1059 -17.79 14.36 21.35
C ILE A 1059 -18.50 15.52 22.07
N GLY A 1060 -19.82 15.45 22.23
CA GLY A 1060 -20.62 16.49 22.89
C GLY A 1060 -20.37 16.62 24.39
N GLU A 1061 -19.87 15.58 25.07
CA GLU A 1061 -19.43 15.69 26.47
C GLU A 1061 -18.15 16.53 26.62
N MET A 1062 -17.31 16.53 25.59
CA MET A 1062 -16.05 17.29 25.58
C MET A 1062 -16.22 18.76 25.20
N GLU A 1063 -17.16 19.04 24.30
CA GLU A 1063 -17.50 20.38 23.81
C GLU A 1063 -18.34 21.16 24.82
#